data_AF-A0A381R3I0-F1
#
_entry.id   AF-A0A381R3I0-F1
#
_cell.length_a   1.000
_cell.length_b   1.000
_cell.length_c   1.000
_cell.angle_alpha   90.00
_cell.angle_beta   90.00
_cell.angle_gamma   90.00
#
_symmetry.space_group_name_H-M   'P 1'
#
loop_
_entity.id
_entity.type
_entity.pdbx_description
1 polymer ?
#
loop_
_entity_poly.entity_id
_entity_poly.type
_entity_poly.pdbx_seq_one_letter_code
_entity_poly.pdbx_strand_id
1 'polypeptide(L)'
;MVFVLFISGLFADLPFIQNNKYPNGPQKDWNQRQFKKYYRWIERHSNRTADSDDQILRRQDAIISGNKITTQIWNYGSISEPGNRVTDIVWEGLGYGYEFGPFICAEVPLASNSHPDAYPKVVGGDTTWFARIISDGLVTDPERSPDGSEYWTWEPLAYSDEGIYFADPNYDKIPTASDIDRDFDGKPDSWAYDWYNANLKEYVWPGDLRQGASNADEEAFFVCDDRNNKEFEYYPFPEDSARKGLGLQIEYRYYQWANPLAEDIIFLIYKITNKSSKDLNEVTFGMWGDPHIGGPSDWSDDLSYFDHDINMVYCWDEDGSASGSANNPGYFGYKFLESPGNPYDQLDNDDDGMVDESRDNGIDDDNDWDPEKDDIGVDGVPNTGDMGEGDGLPTAGDQYDIREPGEPNFEWTDLDESDMVGLTGFSSPAFSGTTIADDQRVYDDFLQPGVFDSANATQSGDYVFIYSSGPISLPAGETRRFSIALLIGEDYDDLTLNAITSQDIYERNYQFAKPPEKPTITAVPGDERITLYWDHVAEESLDPISEEYDFEGYVIYRSTHPQFLDQQTITDANGSKFLFEPLKMFNGAPARFDLDNDYFGMSSVVYPGRGAYYTLGDNTGLVHSYVDSNNVLNGQTYYYAVVSYDHGSEELQIPPSECSKTITVNPTTNELIIDVNTIRIVPSTPAIGLVRGTIKDNLIEHRAGVTTGKIILDIVDYYSLENENQFEITFRESPTRYSIKDLMPIEDQVVISIEQYRQLSYQNIDLESVQVYDVNGNIFVIDQDYEILDEMGKIKGIAGGSITEGNTYTVSYLYYPIVNSKAVSLEETNPIVDGIKVTVQDIELALNVENTKWSISSSCSWSPEVIPFNGADQFMYPGAYEVRFFDEIVDTSSTTLHPSFGISRMNFEVWDVTPGRIPMQEEVTIIEEGNNPDSLWSPGDRAIIMDGEPLGGKWEFTFFLPDSGDTISAGAGDVFFIDTHRPFAESDTLLFTTVASQYDKTVASGKLDSIYVVPNPYVVTNVLEQLDLQNPMDRGPRKIYFTNLPKECTISIYTVSGDLVETLEHNSDIENSQEHWDLTTKDNFPLAYGVYLYHVDAPGIGEKLGRFAVIK
;
A
#
# COMPACT_ATOMS: atom_id res chain seq x y z
N MET A 1 13.07 80.54 33.81
CA MET A 1 14.15 81.03 34.68
C MET A 1 14.90 79.80 35.17
N VAL A 2 16.21 79.78 34.96
CA VAL A 2 17.14 78.66 35.16
C VAL A 2 17.44 78.46 36.66
N PHE A 3 17.80 77.23 37.05
CA PHE A 3 18.91 76.80 37.95
C PHE A 3 18.55 75.74 39.03
N VAL A 4 19.01 74.50 38.76
CA VAL A 4 19.85 73.58 39.57
C VAL A 4 19.43 73.15 40.98
N LEU A 5 19.32 71.82 41.19
CA LEU A 5 20.14 71.04 42.15
C LEU A 5 19.99 69.51 41.96
N PHE A 6 21.13 68.83 42.06
CA PHE A 6 21.46 67.38 42.09
C PHE A 6 20.34 66.34 42.33
N ILE A 7 20.29 65.31 41.48
CA ILE A 7 19.91 63.93 41.87
C ILE A 7 20.89 62.94 41.21
N SER A 8 21.62 62.23 42.06
CA SER A 8 22.33 60.98 41.79
C SER A 8 21.39 59.81 42.12
N GLY A 9 21.27 58.85 41.21
CA GLY A 9 20.53 57.58 41.42
C GLY A 9 19.35 57.42 40.45
N LEU A 10 19.27 56.23 39.82
CA LEU A 10 18.32 55.77 38.80
C LEU A 10 18.73 56.04 37.34
N PHE A 11 19.62 55.21 36.82
CA PHE A 11 19.31 54.49 35.58
C PHE A 11 19.24 53.01 35.96
N ALA A 12 18.02 52.58 36.27
CA ALA A 12 17.68 51.17 36.35
C ALA A 12 17.60 50.63 34.92
N ASP A 13 18.08 49.40 34.77
CA ASP A 13 18.04 48.60 33.56
C ASP A 13 16.64 48.62 32.91
N LEU A 14 16.62 48.80 31.59
CA LEU A 14 15.47 48.55 30.74
C LEU A 14 15.32 47.04 30.54
N PRO A 15 14.19 46.40 30.90
CA PRO A 15 14.00 44.96 30.70
C PRO A 15 13.34 44.74 29.33
N PHE A 16 14.14 44.57 28.28
CA PHE A 16 13.67 44.10 26.97
C PHE A 16 14.65 43.12 26.30
N ILE A 17 15.42 42.39 27.11
CA ILE A 17 16.12 41.18 26.68
C ILE A 17 15.33 40.02 27.30
N GLN A 18 14.65 39.22 26.48
CA GLN A 18 14.01 38.00 26.98
C GLN A 18 15.11 37.00 27.31
N ASN A 19 15.38 36.80 28.60
CA ASN A 19 16.21 35.68 29.06
C ASN A 19 15.61 34.36 28.55
N ASN A 20 16.47 33.42 28.13
CA ASN A 20 16.10 32.05 27.79
C ASN A 20 15.17 31.47 28.87
N LYS A 21 13.97 31.05 28.44
CA LYS A 21 12.91 30.56 29.34
C LYS A 21 13.15 29.11 29.78
N TYR A 22 13.91 28.33 29.01
CA TYR A 22 14.17 26.90 29.23
C TYR A 22 15.63 26.58 28.85
N PRO A 23 16.61 26.92 29.73
CA PRO A 23 18.03 26.78 29.41
C PRO A 23 18.49 25.33 29.21
N ASN A 24 17.90 24.39 29.94
CA ASN A 24 18.28 22.98 29.97
C ASN A 24 17.34 22.11 29.10
N GLY A 25 16.58 22.73 28.19
CA GLY A 25 15.56 22.02 27.43
C GLY A 25 14.45 21.40 28.33
N PRO A 26 13.82 20.29 27.88
CA PRO A 26 12.85 19.52 28.65
C PRO A 26 13.51 18.76 29.81
N GLN A 27 12.76 18.42 30.85
CA GLN A 27 13.28 17.66 32.00
C GLN A 27 12.36 16.49 32.35
N LYS A 28 12.92 15.32 32.67
CA LYS A 28 12.17 14.07 32.94
C LYS A 28 11.10 14.21 34.06
N ASP A 29 11.30 15.11 35.03
CA ASP A 29 10.36 15.34 36.14
C ASP A 29 9.20 16.29 35.81
N TRP A 30 9.14 16.82 34.58
CA TRP A 30 8.09 17.74 34.14
C TRP A 30 6.74 17.03 33.98
N ASN A 31 5.65 17.77 34.23
CA ASN A 31 4.32 17.30 33.81
C ASN A 31 4.04 17.66 32.34
N GLN A 32 3.03 17.01 31.76
CA GLN A 32 2.57 17.24 30.39
C GLN A 32 2.30 18.71 30.03
N ARG A 33 1.86 19.53 30.99
CA ARG A 33 1.63 20.96 30.74
C ARG A 33 2.93 21.74 30.59
N GLN A 34 4.01 21.32 31.23
CA GLN A 34 5.34 21.93 31.09
C GLN A 34 5.94 21.58 29.72
N PHE A 35 5.95 20.30 29.33
CA PHE A 35 6.35 19.85 27.99
C PHE A 35 5.61 20.62 26.89
N LYS A 36 4.26 20.65 26.94
CA LYS A 36 3.46 21.40 25.96
C LYS A 36 3.77 22.89 25.87
N LYS A 37 4.25 23.52 26.96
CA LYS A 37 4.67 24.92 26.96
C LYS A 37 6.08 25.13 26.41
N TYR A 38 6.92 24.10 26.46
CA TYR A 38 8.27 24.09 25.90
C TYR A 38 8.19 23.94 24.38
N TYR A 39 7.53 22.90 23.86
CA TYR A 39 7.42 22.68 22.41
C TYR A 39 6.70 23.82 21.67
N ARG A 40 5.60 24.36 22.21
CA ARG A 40 4.98 25.60 21.68
C ARG A 40 5.88 26.84 21.72
N TRP A 41 6.89 26.84 22.57
CA TRP A 41 7.88 27.92 22.61
C TRP A 41 8.95 27.67 21.53
N ILE A 42 9.42 26.44 21.37
CA ILE A 42 10.40 26.06 20.32
C ILE A 42 9.84 26.28 18.92
N GLU A 43 8.61 25.81 18.65
CA GLU A 43 7.94 25.92 17.35
C GLU A 43 7.92 27.38 16.84
N ARG A 44 7.62 28.33 17.74
CA ARG A 44 7.62 29.77 17.41
C ARG A 44 9.01 30.35 17.15
N HIS A 45 10.07 29.72 17.63
CA HIS A 45 11.46 30.13 17.34
C HIS A 45 11.93 29.50 16.04
N SER A 46 11.65 28.21 15.83
CA SER A 46 11.95 27.46 14.60
C SER A 46 11.42 28.17 13.35
N ASN A 47 10.14 28.56 13.35
CA ASN A 47 9.53 29.25 12.20
C ASN A 47 10.23 30.58 11.86
N ARG A 48 10.82 31.26 12.85
CA ARG A 48 11.52 32.53 12.60
C ARG A 48 12.90 32.34 11.98
N THR A 49 13.53 31.19 12.20
CA THR A 49 14.83 30.85 11.61
C THR A 49 14.66 30.44 10.15
N ALA A 50 13.68 29.60 9.84
CA ALA A 50 13.35 29.22 8.45
C ALA A 50 12.97 30.43 7.57
N ASP A 51 12.23 31.41 8.13
CA ASP A 51 11.90 32.66 7.41
C ASP A 51 13.14 33.52 7.03
N SER A 52 14.35 33.17 7.51
CA SER A 52 15.57 33.97 7.32
C SER A 52 16.53 33.48 6.23
N ASP A 53 16.42 32.21 5.84
CA ASP A 53 17.23 31.57 4.80
C ASP A 53 16.38 30.51 4.08
N ASP A 54 16.15 30.70 2.78
CA ASP A 54 15.28 29.84 1.98
C ASP A 54 15.83 28.40 1.85
N GLN A 55 17.14 28.18 2.13
CA GLN A 55 17.75 26.84 2.15
C GLN A 55 17.43 26.08 3.44
N ILE A 56 17.03 26.76 4.53
CA ILE A 56 16.77 26.15 5.83
C ILE A 56 15.28 25.78 5.92
N LEU A 57 15.01 24.51 6.23
CA LEU A 57 13.65 24.09 6.57
C LEU A 57 13.28 24.48 7.99
N ARG A 58 11.98 24.56 8.26
CA ARG A 58 11.50 24.56 9.64
C ARG A 58 11.84 23.20 10.27
N ARG A 59 12.04 23.17 11.59
CA ARG A 59 12.11 21.90 12.32
C ARG A 59 10.75 21.19 12.23
N GLN A 60 10.70 20.07 11.53
CA GLN A 60 9.52 19.26 11.21
C GLN A 60 9.65 17.90 11.91
N ASP A 61 8.52 17.21 12.02
CA ASP A 61 8.41 15.87 12.54
C ASP A 61 7.68 14.95 11.56
N ALA A 62 7.89 13.64 11.70
CA ALA A 62 7.02 12.61 11.14
C ALA A 62 6.82 11.50 12.18
N ILE A 63 5.76 10.72 12.00
CA ILE A 63 5.52 9.51 12.79
C ILE A 63 5.71 8.34 11.83
N ILE A 64 6.73 7.53 12.08
CA ILE A 64 6.96 6.29 11.34
C ILE A 64 6.28 5.14 12.08
N SER A 65 5.60 4.29 11.32
CA SER A 65 4.75 3.22 11.85
C SER A 65 4.57 2.07 10.86
N GLY A 66 5.62 1.79 10.06
CA GLY A 66 5.60 0.72 9.06
C GLY A 66 5.51 -0.69 9.65
N ASN A 67 5.80 -0.84 10.95
CA ASN A 67 5.74 -2.11 11.66
C ASN A 67 5.19 -1.99 13.09
N LYS A 68 5.49 -2.95 13.99
CA LYS A 68 4.97 -2.93 15.37
C LYS A 68 5.51 -1.79 16.22
N ILE A 69 6.60 -1.15 15.79
CA ILE A 69 7.20 -0.01 16.47
C ILE A 69 6.64 1.29 15.90
N THR A 70 6.05 2.12 16.75
CA THR A 70 5.62 3.48 16.38
C THR A 70 6.51 4.50 17.06
N THR A 71 7.15 5.39 16.29
CA THR A 71 7.98 6.45 16.86
C THR A 71 7.85 7.76 16.11
N GLN A 72 8.04 8.86 16.82
CA GLN A 72 8.15 10.19 16.22
C GLN A 72 9.62 10.52 15.95
N ILE A 73 9.90 11.05 14.78
CA ILE A 73 11.23 11.45 14.33
C ILE A 73 11.24 12.93 13.98
N TRP A 74 12.41 13.55 14.10
CA TRP A 74 12.60 14.97 13.82
C TRP A 74 13.71 15.21 12.79
N ASN A 75 13.51 16.18 11.91
CA ASN A 75 14.42 16.45 10.77
C ASN A 75 15.78 17.06 11.15
N TYR A 76 16.07 17.16 12.45
CA TYR A 76 17.37 17.56 12.98
C TYR A 76 18.07 16.41 13.73
N GLY A 77 17.65 15.16 13.48
CA GLY A 77 18.33 13.95 13.91
C GLY A 77 17.87 13.36 15.25
N SER A 78 16.95 14.03 15.97
CA SER A 78 16.38 13.48 17.21
C SER A 78 15.26 12.48 16.90
N ILE A 79 15.27 11.35 17.62
CA ILE A 79 14.26 10.28 17.58
C ILE A 79 13.59 10.23 18.95
N SER A 80 12.27 10.13 18.93
CA SER A 80 11.37 10.42 20.04
C SER A 80 11.34 11.91 20.43
N GLU A 81 10.36 12.27 21.25
CA GLU A 81 10.21 13.61 21.83
C GLU A 81 10.27 13.47 23.37
N PRO A 82 11.22 14.10 24.06
CA PRO A 82 11.27 14.10 25.52
C PRO A 82 9.93 14.48 26.17
N GLY A 83 9.39 13.57 26.99
CA GLY A 83 8.12 13.74 27.70
C GLY A 83 6.88 13.32 26.93
N ASN A 84 7.06 12.82 25.71
CA ASN A 84 6.03 12.13 24.96
C ASN A 84 5.65 10.83 25.68
N ARG A 85 4.38 10.44 25.59
CA ARG A 85 3.89 9.17 26.16
C ARG A 85 3.11 8.34 25.14
N VAL A 86 3.12 8.80 23.91
CA VAL A 86 2.16 8.44 22.86
C VAL A 86 2.90 7.87 21.65
N THR A 87 4.07 8.42 21.31
CA THR A 87 4.94 7.95 20.21
C THR A 87 6.40 7.81 20.67
N ASP A 88 6.59 7.51 21.95
CA ASP A 88 7.91 7.36 22.55
C ASP A 88 8.42 5.93 22.35
N ILE A 89 9.00 5.65 21.16
CA ILE A 89 9.36 4.30 20.66
C ILE A 89 8.41 3.24 21.23
N VAL A 90 7.18 3.23 20.71
CA VAL A 90 6.08 2.46 21.26
C VAL A 90 6.01 1.10 20.60
N TRP A 91 6.02 0.05 21.40
CA TRP A 91 5.82 -1.33 20.96
C TRP A 91 4.80 -2.03 21.86
N GLU A 92 3.80 -2.67 21.26
CA GLU A 92 2.63 -3.26 21.95
C GLU A 92 1.97 -2.34 23.01
N GLY A 93 1.98 -1.02 22.76
CA GLY A 93 1.38 0.00 23.64
C GLY A 93 2.22 0.42 24.85
N LEU A 94 3.49 0.00 24.93
CA LEU A 94 4.47 0.43 25.93
C LEU A 94 5.56 1.28 25.27
N GLY A 95 6.07 2.30 25.98
CA GLY A 95 7.21 3.09 25.51
C GLY A 95 8.55 2.49 25.93
N TYR A 96 9.57 2.68 25.10
CA TYR A 96 10.92 2.10 25.31
C TYR A 96 12.06 3.13 25.19
N GLY A 97 11.78 4.30 24.62
CA GLY A 97 12.76 5.36 24.41
C GLY A 97 12.49 6.58 25.26
N TYR A 98 13.38 7.57 25.21
CA TYR A 98 13.05 8.96 25.59
C TYR A 98 13.63 9.93 24.60
N GLU A 99 14.89 9.72 24.22
CA GLU A 99 15.54 10.47 23.15
C GLU A 99 16.76 9.72 22.60
N PHE A 100 16.90 9.73 21.27
CA PHE A 100 18.08 9.21 20.56
C PHE A 100 18.52 10.16 19.47
N GLY A 101 19.81 10.17 19.14
CA GLY A 101 20.29 10.88 17.97
C GLY A 101 21.80 10.70 17.73
N PRO A 102 22.26 10.85 16.48
CA PRO A 102 23.67 10.79 16.15
C PRO A 102 24.39 12.08 16.55
N PHE A 103 25.69 11.95 16.83
CA PHE A 103 26.60 13.08 16.98
C PHE A 103 27.93 12.79 16.27
N ILE A 104 28.59 13.85 15.80
CA ILE A 104 29.93 13.76 15.22
C ILE A 104 30.89 14.64 16.02
N CYS A 105 32.03 14.08 16.41
CA CYS A 105 33.09 14.80 17.13
C CYS A 105 34.34 14.91 16.25
N ALA A 106 34.95 16.09 16.15
CA ALA A 106 36.24 16.24 15.48
C ALA A 106 37.20 17.23 16.16
N GLU A 107 38.51 16.92 16.13
CA GLU A 107 39.58 17.84 16.56
C GLU A 107 39.87 18.86 15.45
N VAL A 108 39.67 20.15 15.72
CA VAL A 108 39.91 21.23 14.74
C VAL A 108 40.82 22.33 15.27
N PRO A 109 41.65 22.95 14.41
CA PRO A 109 42.51 24.05 14.82
C PRO A 109 41.73 25.34 15.07
N LEU A 110 42.05 26.02 16.16
CA LEU A 110 41.43 27.27 16.61
C LEU A 110 42.46 28.37 16.89
N ALA A 111 41.99 29.60 17.00
CA ALA A 111 42.79 30.71 17.49
C ALA A 111 43.07 30.57 19.00
N SER A 112 44.27 30.95 19.44
CA SER A 112 44.63 30.88 20.86
C SER A 112 43.67 31.71 21.74
N ASN A 113 43.14 31.11 22.81
CA ASN A 113 42.15 31.72 23.72
C ASN A 113 40.79 32.10 23.06
N SER A 114 40.40 31.47 21.95
CA SER A 114 39.08 31.71 21.35
C SER A 114 37.93 31.00 22.09
N HIS A 115 38.22 29.88 22.77
CA HIS A 115 37.26 29.14 23.60
C HIS A 115 37.93 28.61 24.89
N PRO A 116 37.22 28.43 26.01
CA PRO A 116 37.74 27.78 27.22
C PRO A 116 38.33 26.39 26.98
N ASP A 117 37.77 25.63 26.04
CA ASP A 117 38.17 24.25 25.75
C ASP A 117 39.34 24.16 24.76
N ALA A 118 39.81 25.30 24.24
CA ALA A 118 40.97 25.30 23.36
C ALA A 118 42.25 24.87 24.13
N TYR A 119 42.98 23.89 23.60
CA TYR A 119 44.24 23.39 24.17
C TYR A 119 45.41 23.45 23.17
N PRO A 120 46.66 23.66 23.63
CA PRO A 120 47.82 23.76 22.74
C PRO A 120 48.43 22.39 22.39
N LYS A 121 48.70 22.16 21.11
CA LYS A 121 49.42 20.98 20.55
C LYS A 121 50.62 21.47 19.74
N VAL A 122 51.75 20.77 19.81
CA VAL A 122 52.94 21.11 19.02
C VAL A 122 52.90 20.33 17.71
N VAL A 123 52.65 21.01 16.60
CA VAL A 123 52.55 20.43 15.26
C VAL A 123 53.61 21.06 14.38
N GLY A 124 54.47 20.25 13.75
CA GLY A 124 55.55 20.76 12.88
C GLY A 124 56.61 21.65 13.57
N GLY A 125 56.61 21.72 14.91
CA GLY A 125 57.52 22.57 15.70
C GLY A 125 56.93 23.91 16.15
N ASP A 126 55.71 24.26 15.70
CA ASP A 126 54.96 25.43 16.15
C ASP A 126 53.80 25.01 17.07
N THR A 127 53.36 25.93 17.94
CA THR A 127 52.22 25.69 18.84
C THR A 127 50.93 26.13 18.15
N THR A 128 50.09 25.16 17.79
CA THR A 128 48.74 25.38 17.27
C THR A 128 47.74 25.03 18.38
N TRP A 129 46.64 25.77 18.47
CA TRP A 129 45.58 25.48 19.43
C TRP A 129 44.50 24.67 18.73
N PHE A 130 43.92 23.72 19.43
CA PHE A 130 42.86 22.84 18.96
C PHE A 130 41.71 22.85 19.94
N ALA A 131 40.51 22.53 19.49
CA ALA A 131 39.42 22.05 20.35
C ALA A 131 38.78 20.84 19.67
N ARG A 132 38.03 20.08 20.45
CA ARG A 132 37.17 19.02 19.95
C ARG A 132 35.76 19.57 19.95
N ILE A 133 35.14 19.57 18.79
CA ILE A 133 33.79 20.09 18.58
C ILE A 133 32.88 18.90 18.38
N ILE A 134 31.73 18.88 19.05
CA ILE A 134 30.64 17.94 18.83
C ILE A 134 29.54 18.65 18.05
N SER A 135 28.93 17.96 17.09
CA SER A 135 27.71 18.41 16.43
C SER A 135 26.65 17.36 16.66
N ASP A 136 25.55 17.77 17.29
CA ASP A 136 24.43 16.90 17.68
C ASP A 136 23.07 17.54 17.35
N GLY A 137 22.00 16.78 17.58
CA GLY A 137 20.61 17.17 17.33
C GLY A 137 19.68 16.99 18.53
N LEU A 138 20.20 16.74 19.72
CA LEU A 138 19.38 16.41 20.88
C LEU A 138 18.59 17.63 21.38
N VAL A 139 17.40 17.36 21.91
CA VAL A 139 16.46 18.33 22.47
C VAL A 139 16.67 18.47 23.98
N THR A 140 17.16 17.43 24.64
CA THR A 140 17.54 17.42 26.06
C THR A 140 18.92 18.05 26.24
N ASP A 141 18.99 19.12 27.05
CA ASP A 141 20.20 19.94 27.23
C ASP A 141 20.89 20.35 25.90
N PRO A 142 20.16 20.98 24.96
CA PRO A 142 20.67 21.27 23.62
C PRO A 142 21.72 22.39 23.67
N GLU A 143 22.68 22.34 22.76
CA GLU A 143 23.63 23.44 22.55
C GLU A 143 22.91 24.72 22.09
N ARG A 144 23.24 25.83 22.75
CA ARG A 144 22.59 27.14 22.52
C ARG A 144 23.56 28.29 22.68
N SER A 145 23.23 29.40 22.03
CA SER A 145 23.90 30.68 22.24
C SER A 145 23.90 31.11 23.72
N PRO A 146 24.86 31.93 24.19
CA PRO A 146 24.91 32.39 25.58
C PRO A 146 23.67 33.15 26.06
N ASP A 147 22.89 33.74 25.15
CA ASP A 147 21.60 34.37 25.44
C ASP A 147 20.40 33.41 25.25
N GLY A 148 20.66 32.22 24.73
CA GLY A 148 19.72 31.12 24.46
C GLY A 148 18.72 31.40 23.35
N SER A 149 19.05 32.33 22.45
CA SER A 149 18.20 32.75 21.33
C SER A 149 18.36 31.89 20.08
N GLU A 150 19.52 31.25 19.89
CA GLU A 150 19.83 30.38 18.75
C GLU A 150 20.16 28.96 19.23
N TYR A 151 19.80 27.97 18.41
CA TYR A 151 20.28 26.59 18.55
C TYR A 151 21.61 26.47 17.84
N TRP A 152 22.55 25.76 18.46
CA TRP A 152 23.85 25.46 17.89
C TRP A 152 23.97 23.97 17.54
N THR A 153 22.87 23.39 17.05
CA THR A 153 22.73 21.97 16.70
C THR A 153 22.62 21.81 15.18
N TRP A 154 22.40 20.57 14.71
CA TRP A 154 21.96 20.27 13.35
C TRP A 154 20.79 21.15 12.87
N GLU A 155 20.88 21.64 11.63
CA GLU A 155 19.89 22.49 10.98
C GLU A 155 19.36 21.83 9.69
N PRO A 156 18.04 21.62 9.56
CA PRO A 156 17.45 20.89 8.42
C PRO A 156 17.51 21.69 7.13
N LEU A 157 17.73 21.01 6.01
CA LEU A 157 17.93 21.62 4.69
C LEU A 157 16.77 21.32 3.73
N ALA A 158 16.36 22.34 2.98
CA ALA A 158 15.35 22.23 1.92
C ALA A 158 15.95 21.69 0.63
N TYR A 159 17.18 22.12 0.31
CA TYR A 159 17.90 21.75 -0.89
C TYR A 159 19.43 21.84 -0.69
N SER A 160 20.18 21.11 -1.52
CA SER A 160 21.64 21.06 -1.55
C SER A 160 22.28 22.37 -2.01
N ASP A 161 23.62 22.50 -1.93
CA ASP A 161 24.32 23.68 -2.46
C ASP A 161 24.24 23.74 -4.01
N GLU A 162 23.98 22.60 -4.65
CA GLU A 162 23.77 22.41 -6.09
C GLU A 162 22.32 22.68 -6.54
N GLY A 163 21.38 22.81 -5.59
CA GLY A 163 19.97 23.10 -5.85
C GLY A 163 19.07 21.86 -6.01
N ILE A 164 19.50 20.70 -5.51
CA ILE A 164 18.69 19.47 -5.45
C ILE A 164 17.82 19.51 -4.20
N TYR A 165 16.50 19.37 -4.33
CA TYR A 165 15.60 19.43 -3.18
C TYR A 165 15.52 18.11 -2.43
N PHE A 166 15.45 18.22 -1.10
CA PHE A 166 15.32 17.10 -0.18
C PHE A 166 13.90 16.92 0.37
N ALA A 167 13.07 17.97 0.31
CA ALA A 167 11.67 17.96 0.75
C ALA A 167 10.91 19.14 0.12
N ASP A 168 9.57 19.11 0.16
CA ASP A 168 8.76 20.28 -0.17
C ASP A 168 8.91 21.39 0.90
N PRO A 169 9.45 22.57 0.57
CA PRO A 169 9.61 23.66 1.53
C PRO A 169 8.28 24.18 2.11
N ASN A 170 7.17 23.98 1.40
CA ASN A 170 5.86 24.46 1.81
C ASN A 170 5.15 23.49 2.75
N TYR A 171 5.54 22.21 2.79
CA TYR A 171 4.90 21.19 3.63
C TYR A 171 5.55 21.06 5.01
N ASP A 172 4.78 20.79 6.08
CA ASP A 172 5.26 20.86 7.48
C ASP A 172 5.66 19.53 8.11
N LYS A 173 5.79 18.48 7.30
CA LYS A 173 6.25 17.15 7.72
C LYS A 173 7.45 16.69 6.93
N ILE A 174 8.16 15.73 7.51
CA ILE A 174 9.29 15.04 6.89
C ILE A 174 8.76 14.18 5.73
N PRO A 175 9.48 14.11 4.59
CA PRO A 175 9.18 13.16 3.54
C PRO A 175 9.14 11.71 4.03
N THR A 176 8.06 11.01 3.67
CA THR A 176 7.92 9.57 3.88
C THR A 176 7.51 8.90 2.57
N ALA A 177 7.96 7.67 2.32
CA ALA A 177 7.64 6.93 1.10
C ALA A 177 6.13 6.61 0.98
N SER A 178 5.40 6.60 2.11
CA SER A 178 3.98 6.34 2.19
C SER A 178 3.10 7.60 2.20
N ASP A 179 3.68 8.80 2.03
CA ASP A 179 2.88 10.02 2.05
C ASP A 179 1.91 10.07 0.87
N ILE A 180 0.77 10.73 1.08
CA ILE A 180 -0.31 10.81 0.08
C ILE A 180 -0.42 12.22 -0.47
N ASP A 181 -0.91 12.33 -1.70
CA ASP A 181 -1.30 13.58 -2.35
C ASP A 181 -2.67 14.02 -1.81
N ARG A 182 -2.69 14.99 -0.89
CA ARG A 182 -3.94 15.47 -0.25
C ARG A 182 -4.52 16.68 -0.96
N ASP A 183 -3.72 17.41 -1.73
CA ASP A 183 -4.17 18.58 -2.49
C ASP A 183 -4.49 18.29 -3.96
N PHE A 184 -4.29 17.03 -4.38
CA PHE A 184 -4.60 16.46 -5.69
C PHE A 184 -3.80 17.12 -6.82
N ASP A 185 -2.55 17.51 -6.56
CA ASP A 185 -1.65 18.11 -7.54
C ASP A 185 -0.82 17.10 -8.35
N GLY A 186 -0.91 15.81 -7.98
CA GLY A 186 -0.23 14.66 -8.58
C GLY A 186 1.10 14.29 -7.95
N LYS A 187 1.53 14.98 -6.88
CA LYS A 187 2.76 14.75 -6.12
C LYS A 187 2.39 14.54 -4.65
N PRO A 188 2.93 13.53 -3.94
CA PRO A 188 2.75 13.45 -2.49
C PRO A 188 3.18 14.75 -1.79
N ASP A 189 2.41 15.20 -0.79
CA ASP A 189 2.53 16.57 -0.28
C ASP A 189 3.94 16.90 0.24
N SER A 190 4.59 15.93 0.91
CA SER A 190 5.94 16.09 1.47
C SER A 190 7.07 15.97 0.44
N TRP A 191 6.83 15.37 -0.72
CA TRP A 191 7.86 15.08 -1.71
C TRP A 191 8.29 16.34 -2.46
N ALA A 192 9.56 16.42 -2.86
CA ALA A 192 10.03 17.57 -3.61
C ALA A 192 9.56 17.55 -5.08
N TYR A 193 9.45 18.73 -5.69
CA TYR A 193 8.95 18.87 -7.06
C TYR A 193 9.91 18.32 -8.13
N ASP A 194 11.19 18.23 -7.83
CA ASP A 194 12.25 17.73 -8.73
C ASP A 194 12.49 16.22 -8.59
N TRP A 195 11.65 15.50 -7.82
CA TRP A 195 11.59 14.03 -7.75
C TRP A 195 10.72 13.41 -8.85
N TYR A 196 10.38 14.19 -9.88
CA TYR A 196 9.70 13.68 -11.06
C TYR A 196 10.68 12.97 -11.99
N ASN A 197 10.52 11.66 -12.18
CA ASN A 197 11.31 10.88 -13.14
C ASN A 197 10.67 10.97 -14.53
N ALA A 198 11.44 11.48 -15.49
CA ALA A 198 10.97 11.68 -16.86
C ALA A 198 10.82 10.38 -17.68
N ASN A 199 11.58 9.34 -17.35
CA ASN A 199 11.55 8.04 -18.01
C ASN A 199 10.33 7.23 -17.55
N LEU A 200 10.09 7.18 -16.24
CA LEU A 200 8.94 6.53 -15.59
C LEU A 200 7.64 7.34 -15.69
N LYS A 201 7.77 8.65 -15.94
CA LYS A 201 6.65 9.59 -16.15
C LYS A 201 5.77 9.73 -14.91
N GLU A 202 6.40 9.81 -13.75
CA GLU A 202 5.76 10.01 -12.46
C GLU A 202 6.72 10.57 -11.42
N TYR A 203 6.16 11.05 -10.31
CA TYR A 203 6.94 11.31 -9.12
C TYR A 203 7.31 9.98 -8.48
N VAL A 204 8.59 9.83 -8.16
CA VAL A 204 9.14 8.61 -7.60
C VAL A 204 9.89 8.92 -6.32
N TRP A 205 9.81 8.00 -5.37
CA TRP A 205 10.62 8.08 -4.16
C TRP A 205 12.11 7.95 -4.51
N PRO A 206 12.99 8.81 -3.99
CA PRO A 206 14.44 8.72 -4.21
C PRO A 206 15.04 7.62 -3.32
N GLY A 207 14.76 6.35 -3.66
CA GLY A 207 15.29 5.19 -2.95
C GLY A 207 16.82 5.12 -3.03
N ASP A 208 17.45 4.60 -1.97
CA ASP A 208 18.92 4.57 -1.84
C ASP A 208 19.61 3.66 -2.87
N LEU A 209 18.92 2.60 -3.31
CA LEU A 209 19.44 1.61 -4.28
C LEU A 209 18.82 1.73 -5.67
N ARG A 210 17.61 2.30 -5.76
CA ARG A 210 16.85 2.43 -7.01
C ARG A 210 15.79 3.51 -6.89
N GLN A 211 15.56 4.24 -7.97
CA GLN A 211 14.44 5.17 -8.03
C GLN A 211 13.09 4.43 -8.01
N GLY A 212 12.08 5.05 -7.40
CA GLY A 212 10.69 4.56 -7.47
C GLY A 212 10.37 3.38 -6.57
N ALA A 213 11.32 2.92 -5.76
CA ALA A 213 11.05 1.92 -4.74
C ALA A 213 11.71 2.30 -3.41
N SER A 214 10.93 2.24 -2.35
CA SER A 214 11.48 2.13 -1.00
C SER A 214 12.01 0.71 -0.79
N ASN A 215 13.14 0.58 -0.09
CA ASN A 215 13.65 -0.74 0.32
C ASN A 215 12.79 -1.36 1.43
N ALA A 216 11.99 -0.54 2.11
CA ALA A 216 11.14 -0.89 3.25
C ALA A 216 9.65 -0.58 3.01
N ASP A 217 8.77 -1.13 3.84
CA ASP A 217 7.33 -0.79 3.79
C ASP A 217 7.08 0.66 4.21
N GLU A 218 7.92 1.21 5.09
CA GLU A 218 7.96 2.61 5.48
C GLU A 218 9.41 3.10 5.45
N GLU A 219 9.64 4.21 4.76
CA GLU A 219 10.92 4.90 4.72
C GLU A 219 10.72 6.40 4.98
N ALA A 220 11.58 6.99 5.80
CA ALA A 220 11.66 8.43 6.00
C ALA A 220 13.03 8.96 5.57
N PHE A 221 13.03 10.14 4.93
CA PHE A 221 14.24 10.77 4.39
C PHE A 221 14.33 12.25 4.76
N PHE A 222 15.50 12.71 5.21
CA PHE A 222 15.80 14.13 5.39
C PHE A 222 17.31 14.39 5.48
N VAL A 223 17.70 15.65 5.29
CA VAL A 223 19.11 16.09 5.34
C VAL A 223 19.25 17.29 6.27
N CYS A 224 20.33 17.31 7.06
CA CYS A 224 20.71 18.48 7.86
C CYS A 224 22.22 18.77 7.78
N ASP A 225 22.63 19.97 8.18
CA ASP A 225 24.04 20.33 8.34
C ASP A 225 24.33 21.07 9.65
N ASP A 226 25.60 21.20 10.02
CA ASP A 226 26.04 21.81 11.28
C ASP A 226 26.31 23.32 11.18
N ARG A 227 25.82 23.99 10.13
CA ARG A 227 26.16 25.41 9.84
C ARG A 227 25.91 26.35 11.01
N ASN A 228 24.95 26.01 11.86
CA ASN A 228 24.48 26.82 12.96
C ASN A 228 25.21 26.54 14.28
N ASN A 229 26.08 25.52 14.36
CA ASN A 229 26.95 25.36 15.52
C ASN A 229 28.02 26.47 15.54
N LYS A 230 27.72 27.53 16.31
CA LYS A 230 28.56 28.73 16.42
C LYS A 230 29.32 28.81 17.74
N GLU A 231 29.37 27.72 18.51
CA GLU A 231 30.07 27.67 19.80
C GLU A 231 31.55 28.05 19.63
N PHE A 232 32.17 27.51 18.59
CA PHE A 232 33.58 27.71 18.33
C PHE A 232 33.82 28.74 17.22
N GLU A 233 34.95 29.43 17.31
CA GLU A 233 35.46 30.31 16.25
C GLU A 233 36.22 29.52 15.18
N TYR A 234 35.61 28.44 14.69
CA TYR A 234 36.06 27.65 13.56
C TYR A 234 35.28 28.06 12.31
N TYR A 235 35.97 28.09 11.17
CA TYR A 235 35.44 28.61 9.90
C TYR A 235 35.72 27.57 8.80
N PRO A 236 34.88 26.55 8.65
CA PRO A 236 35.09 25.46 7.68
C PRO A 236 35.07 25.94 6.23
N PHE A 237 34.27 26.97 5.92
CA PHE A 237 34.14 27.55 4.58
C PHE A 237 34.81 28.93 4.50
N PRO A 238 35.98 29.07 3.83
CA PRO A 238 36.69 30.35 3.73
C PRO A 238 35.90 31.46 3.01
N GLU A 239 35.03 31.07 2.07
CA GLU A 239 34.24 31.98 1.25
C GLU A 239 32.88 32.33 1.88
N ASP A 240 32.44 31.58 2.90
CA ASP A 240 31.20 31.84 3.64
C ASP A 240 31.42 31.68 5.16
N SER A 241 31.70 32.80 5.83
CA SER A 241 31.90 32.81 7.28
C SER A 241 30.61 32.68 8.11
N ALA A 242 29.43 32.64 7.46
CA ALA A 242 28.16 32.46 8.15
C ALA A 242 27.92 30.98 8.51
N ARG A 243 28.45 30.05 7.70
CA ARG A 243 28.43 28.61 7.95
C ARG A 243 29.61 28.23 8.86
N LYS A 244 29.29 27.86 10.10
CA LYS A 244 30.24 27.36 11.10
C LYS A 244 30.10 25.84 11.26
N GLY A 245 30.14 25.32 12.48
CA GLY A 245 30.23 23.88 12.74
C GLY A 245 31.55 23.28 12.25
N LEU A 246 31.60 21.96 12.16
CA LEU A 246 32.67 21.19 11.53
C LEU A 246 32.61 21.29 9.99
N GLY A 247 31.47 21.69 9.42
CA GLY A 247 31.22 21.78 7.98
C GLY A 247 30.72 20.45 7.41
N LEU A 248 29.95 19.72 8.22
CA LEU A 248 29.39 18.41 7.92
C LEU A 248 27.93 18.52 7.50
N GLN A 249 27.56 17.69 6.53
CA GLN A 249 26.18 17.39 6.15
C GLN A 249 25.89 15.94 6.46
N ILE A 250 24.68 15.64 6.92
CA ILE A 250 24.23 14.29 7.21
C ILE A 250 22.87 14.04 6.55
N GLU A 251 22.81 12.95 5.81
CA GLU A 251 21.61 12.37 5.22
C GLU A 251 21.11 11.24 6.12
N TYR A 252 19.80 11.23 6.36
CA TYR A 252 19.11 10.30 7.25
C TYR A 252 18.14 9.46 6.44
N ARG A 253 18.24 8.13 6.59
CA ARG A 253 17.25 7.17 6.09
C ARG A 253 16.85 6.21 7.18
N TYR A 254 15.55 6.11 7.44
CA TYR A 254 14.99 5.21 8.46
C TYR A 254 14.07 4.19 7.81
N TYR A 255 14.26 2.90 8.10
CA TYR A 255 13.50 1.80 7.50
C TYR A 255 12.69 1.02 8.54
N GLN A 256 11.46 0.66 8.16
CA GLN A 256 10.63 -0.32 8.86
C GLN A 256 9.97 -1.29 7.87
N TRP A 257 10.12 -2.58 8.12
CA TRP A 257 9.45 -3.65 7.37
C TRP A 257 8.34 -4.26 8.20
N ALA A 258 7.20 -4.52 7.58
CA ALA A 258 6.10 -5.26 8.19
C ALA A 258 6.29 -6.79 8.08
N ASN A 259 7.35 -7.26 7.42
CA ASN A 259 7.67 -8.67 7.35
C ASN A 259 7.86 -9.24 8.77
N PRO A 260 7.29 -10.42 9.10
CA PRO A 260 7.42 -11.02 10.43
C PRO A 260 8.85 -11.15 10.95
N LEU A 261 9.85 -11.28 10.07
CA LEU A 261 11.27 -11.36 10.46
C LEU A 261 11.85 -10.01 10.94
N ALA A 262 11.26 -8.88 10.55
CA ALA A 262 11.78 -7.53 10.79
C ALA A 262 10.77 -6.56 11.43
N GLU A 263 9.56 -7.03 11.77
CA GLU A 263 8.47 -6.19 12.27
C GLU A 263 8.72 -5.58 13.66
N ASP A 264 9.79 -5.99 14.33
CA ASP A 264 10.25 -5.52 15.65
C ASP A 264 11.58 -4.73 15.57
N ILE A 265 11.90 -4.18 14.39
CA ILE A 265 13.19 -3.53 14.10
C ILE A 265 12.99 -2.17 13.44
N ILE A 266 13.78 -1.16 13.84
CA ILE A 266 13.96 0.08 13.08
C ILE A 266 15.44 0.16 12.68
N PHE A 267 15.70 0.38 11.39
CA PHE A 267 17.05 0.63 10.90
C PHE A 267 17.26 2.12 10.72
N LEU A 268 18.42 2.60 11.14
CA LEU A 268 18.83 3.99 11.12
C LEU A 268 20.14 4.10 10.35
N ILE A 269 20.11 4.74 9.19
CA ILE A 269 21.25 4.87 8.29
C ILE A 269 21.63 6.34 8.20
N TYR A 270 22.93 6.60 8.38
CA TYR A 270 23.48 7.94 8.40
C TYR A 270 24.62 8.03 7.41
N LYS A 271 24.50 8.91 6.41
CA LYS A 271 25.54 9.21 5.42
C LYS A 271 26.06 10.64 5.66
N ILE A 272 27.35 10.75 5.98
CA ILE A 272 27.97 11.98 6.49
C ILE A 272 29.04 12.44 5.52
N THR A 273 28.86 13.65 4.99
CA THR A 273 29.75 14.27 4.01
C THR A 273 30.48 15.46 4.61
N ASN A 274 31.80 15.54 4.44
CA ASN A 274 32.56 16.76 4.71
C ASN A 274 32.41 17.74 3.54
N LYS A 275 31.40 18.61 3.59
CA LYS A 275 31.18 19.66 2.58
C LYS A 275 32.19 20.81 2.68
N SER A 276 32.99 20.87 3.74
CA SER A 276 33.98 21.93 3.93
C SER A 276 35.17 21.82 2.98
N SER A 277 35.94 22.91 2.85
CA SER A 277 37.19 22.88 2.07
C SER A 277 38.41 22.41 2.89
N LYS A 278 38.20 21.76 4.05
CA LYS A 278 39.25 21.40 5.02
C LYS A 278 39.13 19.94 5.43
N ASP A 279 40.26 19.26 5.48
CA ASP A 279 40.33 17.89 5.97
C ASP A 279 40.14 17.83 7.48
N LEU A 280 39.31 16.88 7.94
CA LEU A 280 39.16 16.54 9.34
C LEU A 280 39.95 15.26 9.61
N ASN A 281 40.85 15.24 10.60
CA ASN A 281 41.82 14.14 10.77
C ASN A 281 41.56 13.24 11.99
N GLU A 282 40.80 13.73 12.98
CA GLU A 282 40.44 12.98 14.18
C GLU A 282 38.91 13.03 14.36
N VAL A 283 38.18 12.33 13.48
CA VAL A 283 36.71 12.30 13.46
C VAL A 283 36.18 11.05 14.13
N THR A 284 35.29 11.23 15.10
CA THR A 284 34.59 10.15 15.82
C THR A 284 33.10 10.26 15.55
N PHE A 285 32.52 9.17 15.08
CA PHE A 285 31.09 9.02 14.81
C PHE A 285 30.46 8.38 16.03
N GLY A 286 29.32 8.89 16.50
CA GLY A 286 28.68 8.34 17.68
C GLY A 286 27.17 8.51 17.72
N MET A 287 26.57 7.80 18.67
CA MET A 287 25.12 7.80 18.92
C MET A 287 24.90 8.02 20.40
N TRP A 288 23.97 8.89 20.74
CA TRP A 288 23.51 9.12 22.10
C TRP A 288 22.11 8.55 22.26
N GLY A 289 21.86 7.80 23.33
CA GLY A 289 20.57 7.19 23.57
C GLY A 289 20.16 7.09 25.03
N ASP A 290 18.90 7.39 25.31
CA ASP A 290 18.28 7.31 26.64
C ASP A 290 17.09 6.33 26.62
N PRO A 291 17.29 5.03 26.94
CA PRO A 291 16.22 4.03 27.05
C PRO A 291 15.31 4.25 28.26
N HIS A 292 13.99 4.12 28.09
CA HIS A 292 13.00 4.18 29.18
C HIS A 292 12.05 2.97 29.07
N ILE A 293 12.42 1.86 29.68
CA ILE A 293 11.64 0.62 29.53
C ILE A 293 10.35 0.72 30.35
N GLY A 294 9.22 0.33 29.76
CA GLY A 294 7.91 0.51 30.40
C GLY A 294 7.37 1.95 30.35
N GLY A 295 8.14 2.89 29.79
CA GLY A 295 7.73 4.23 29.42
C GLY A 295 8.06 5.33 30.44
N PRO A 296 7.53 6.56 30.25
CA PRO A 296 8.01 7.79 30.88
C PRO A 296 7.71 7.93 32.38
N SER A 297 7.20 6.88 33.01
CA SER A 297 6.98 6.81 34.46
C SER A 297 7.69 5.64 35.14
N ASP A 298 8.49 4.87 34.40
CA ASP A 298 9.06 3.59 34.83
C ASP A 298 10.52 3.37 34.43
N TRP A 299 11.24 4.45 34.19
CA TRP A 299 12.66 4.46 33.78
C TRP A 299 13.65 4.21 34.93
N SER A 300 13.18 4.00 36.16
CA SER A 300 14.03 4.06 37.36
C SER A 300 14.66 2.73 37.74
N ASP A 301 14.22 1.66 37.09
CA ASP A 301 14.42 0.26 37.43
C ASP A 301 15.19 -0.48 36.32
N ASP A 302 15.68 0.25 35.31
CA ASP A 302 16.25 -0.36 34.12
C ASP A 302 17.63 -0.97 34.40
N LEU A 303 17.84 -2.16 33.86
CA LEU A 303 19.12 -2.84 33.81
C LEU A 303 19.65 -2.83 32.39
N SER A 304 20.96 -2.91 32.22
CA SER A 304 21.60 -2.92 30.90
C SER A 304 22.77 -3.89 30.80
N TYR A 305 23.02 -4.41 29.61
CA TYR A 305 24.17 -5.27 29.33
C TYR A 305 24.68 -5.04 27.91
N PHE A 306 26.01 -5.02 27.74
CA PHE A 306 26.66 -4.92 26.44
C PHE A 306 27.19 -6.28 26.00
N ASP A 307 26.63 -6.81 24.91
CA ASP A 307 27.06 -8.03 24.26
C ASP A 307 28.06 -7.71 23.13
N HIS A 308 29.33 -8.01 23.39
CA HIS A 308 30.43 -7.77 22.47
C HIS A 308 30.42 -8.69 21.24
N ASP A 309 29.81 -9.87 21.32
CA ASP A 309 29.88 -10.85 20.24
C ASP A 309 28.93 -10.46 19.08
N ILE A 310 27.89 -9.69 19.38
CA ILE A 310 26.88 -9.22 18.40
C ILE A 310 26.78 -7.70 18.34
N ASN A 311 27.74 -6.97 18.94
CA ASN A 311 27.81 -5.50 18.99
C ASN A 311 26.49 -4.83 19.40
N MET A 312 25.86 -5.35 20.46
CA MET A 312 24.55 -4.90 20.92
C MET A 312 24.54 -4.59 22.42
N VAL A 313 24.13 -3.39 22.80
CA VAL A 313 23.65 -3.14 24.18
C VAL A 313 22.16 -3.40 24.22
N TYR A 314 21.69 -3.97 25.32
CA TYR A 314 20.26 -4.07 25.57
C TYR A 314 19.91 -3.71 27.00
N CYS A 315 18.66 -3.29 27.18
CA CYS A 315 18.06 -2.97 28.46
C CYS A 315 16.73 -3.69 28.66
N TRP A 316 16.39 -3.89 29.92
CA TRP A 316 15.14 -4.47 30.36
C TRP A 316 14.78 -3.96 31.75
N ASP A 317 13.50 -4.06 32.07
CA ASP A 317 12.98 -3.66 33.37
C ASP A 317 13.28 -4.73 34.46
N GLU A 318 13.80 -4.32 35.62
CA GLU A 318 14.25 -5.24 36.69
C GLU A 318 13.10 -6.08 37.27
N ASP A 319 11.89 -5.52 37.39
CA ASP A 319 10.76 -6.17 38.05
C ASP A 319 9.71 -6.76 37.08
N GLY A 320 9.84 -6.46 35.78
CA GLY A 320 9.02 -6.97 34.69
C GLY A 320 7.63 -6.37 34.63
N SER A 321 7.43 -5.14 35.12
CA SER A 321 6.14 -4.50 35.28
C SER A 321 6.13 -3.02 34.90
N ALA A 322 5.53 -2.71 33.74
CA ALA A 322 5.25 -1.33 33.34
C ALA A 322 4.19 -0.66 34.23
N SER A 323 4.55 0.42 34.92
CA SER A 323 3.71 1.15 35.88
C SER A 323 2.35 1.56 35.31
N GLY A 324 1.30 0.87 35.76
CA GLY A 324 -0.08 1.14 35.36
C GLY A 324 -0.54 0.44 34.07
N SER A 325 0.29 -0.41 33.46
CA SER A 325 -0.09 -1.23 32.31
C SER A 325 -0.52 -2.65 32.72
N ALA A 326 -1.25 -3.33 31.83
CA ALA A 326 -1.53 -4.76 31.92
C ALA A 326 -0.54 -5.61 31.09
N ASN A 327 0.26 -4.96 30.24
CA ASN A 327 1.27 -5.59 29.40
C ASN A 327 2.61 -5.59 30.16
N ASN A 328 3.42 -6.63 29.94
CA ASN A 328 4.77 -6.69 30.47
C ASN A 328 5.75 -6.03 29.48
N PRO A 329 6.75 -5.27 29.95
CA PRO A 329 7.80 -4.75 29.09
C PRO A 329 8.67 -5.90 28.54
N GLY A 330 9.08 -5.76 27.28
CA GLY A 330 10.08 -6.62 26.63
C GLY A 330 11.51 -6.13 26.85
N TYR A 331 12.43 -6.64 26.04
CA TYR A 331 13.83 -6.21 25.99
C TYR A 331 14.03 -5.23 24.83
N PHE A 332 14.82 -4.18 25.05
CA PHE A 332 15.15 -3.19 24.02
C PHE A 332 16.65 -3.20 23.73
N GLY A 333 17.03 -3.40 22.48
CA GLY A 333 18.40 -3.52 22.02
C GLY A 333 18.80 -2.42 21.03
N TYR A 334 20.09 -2.10 21.04
CA TYR A 334 20.74 -1.17 20.12
C TYR A 334 21.91 -1.90 19.53
N LYS A 335 21.78 -2.28 18.27
CA LYS A 335 22.80 -3.01 17.56
C LYS A 335 23.49 -2.12 16.55
N PHE A 336 24.81 -2.09 16.60
CA PHE A 336 25.62 -1.43 15.61
C PHE A 336 25.82 -2.38 14.41
N LEU A 337 25.45 -1.94 13.20
CA LEU A 337 25.49 -2.75 11.98
C LEU A 337 26.68 -2.39 11.11
N GLU A 338 26.88 -1.10 10.86
CA GLU A 338 27.93 -0.57 9.98
C GLU A 338 28.70 0.54 10.68
N SER A 339 30.03 0.52 10.54
CA SER A 339 30.94 1.62 10.92
C SER A 339 31.42 2.41 9.72
N PRO A 340 31.89 3.65 9.93
CA PRO A 340 32.57 4.39 8.87
C PRO A 340 33.83 3.65 8.38
N GLY A 341 33.99 3.59 7.06
CA GLY A 341 35.16 2.96 6.42
C GLY A 341 36.46 3.79 6.46
N ASN A 342 37.62 3.15 6.35
CA ASN A 342 38.94 3.79 6.35
C ASN A 342 39.88 3.30 5.23
N PRO A 343 39.67 3.74 3.97
CA PRO A 343 40.33 3.17 2.79
C PRO A 343 41.79 3.62 2.56
N TYR A 344 42.53 4.01 3.61
CA TYR A 344 43.84 4.66 3.47
C TYR A 344 44.94 4.10 4.39
N ASP A 345 44.65 3.11 5.22
CA ASP A 345 45.57 2.68 6.28
C ASP A 345 46.34 1.38 5.99
N GLN A 346 46.05 0.71 4.86
CA GLN A 346 46.65 -0.56 4.41
C GLN A 346 46.38 -1.74 5.35
N LEU A 347 45.28 -1.68 6.08
CA LEU A 347 44.79 -2.77 6.90
C LEU A 347 43.46 -3.26 6.31
N ASP A 348 43.10 -4.46 6.72
CA ASP A 348 41.78 -5.05 6.57
C ASP A 348 41.13 -4.87 7.95
N ASN A 349 40.27 -3.85 8.11
CA ASN A 349 39.78 -3.43 9.44
C ASN A 349 38.66 -4.32 9.98
N ASP A 350 37.86 -4.92 9.11
CA ASP A 350 36.74 -5.79 9.44
C ASP A 350 36.99 -7.29 9.18
N ASP A 351 38.21 -7.65 8.75
CA ASP A 351 38.68 -9.02 8.50
C ASP A 351 37.86 -9.76 7.41
N ASP A 352 37.31 -9.02 6.43
CA ASP A 352 36.50 -9.57 5.32
C ASP A 352 37.36 -10.14 4.18
N GLY A 353 38.65 -9.79 4.14
CA GLY A 353 39.65 -10.23 3.18
C GLY A 353 39.98 -9.23 2.07
N MET A 354 39.30 -8.08 2.04
CA MET A 354 39.61 -6.89 1.24
C MET A 354 40.50 -5.94 2.06
N VAL A 355 41.13 -4.98 1.38
CA VAL A 355 42.07 -4.04 2.00
C VAL A 355 41.89 -2.70 1.32
N ASP A 356 41.59 -1.66 2.11
CA ASP A 356 41.41 -0.29 1.64
C ASP A 356 40.28 -0.13 0.56
N GLU A 357 39.26 -1.00 0.56
CA GLU A 357 38.11 -0.95 -0.35
C GLU A 357 37.25 0.30 -0.13
N SER A 358 36.66 0.80 -1.20
CA SER A 358 36.06 2.13 -1.20
C SER A 358 34.95 2.29 -2.24
N ARG A 359 33.76 2.65 -1.74
CA ARG A 359 32.57 3.10 -2.48
C ARG A 359 32.69 4.42 -3.29
N ASP A 360 33.89 4.87 -3.64
CA ASP A 360 34.05 6.09 -4.47
C ASP A 360 35.33 6.04 -5.34
N ASN A 361 35.74 4.85 -5.78
CA ASN A 361 37.04 4.66 -6.45
C ASN A 361 36.92 4.27 -7.94
N GLY A 362 35.72 3.92 -8.41
CA GLY A 362 35.40 3.48 -9.77
C GLY A 362 35.76 2.02 -10.06
N ILE A 363 35.81 1.17 -9.04
CA ILE A 363 36.28 -0.22 -9.07
C ILE A 363 35.28 -1.06 -8.29
N ASP A 364 34.81 -2.12 -8.96
CA ASP A 364 34.12 -3.25 -8.35
C ASP A 364 35.18 -4.09 -7.60
N ASP A 365 35.31 -3.81 -6.29
CA ASP A 365 36.40 -4.29 -5.43
C ASP A 365 36.30 -5.81 -5.18
N ASP A 366 35.08 -6.35 -5.11
CA ASP A 366 34.80 -7.76 -4.77
C ASP A 366 34.47 -8.66 -6.01
N ASN A 367 34.15 -8.04 -7.17
CA ASN A 367 33.75 -8.65 -8.44
C ASN A 367 32.39 -9.37 -8.41
N ASP A 368 31.39 -8.83 -7.72
CA ASP A 368 30.04 -9.36 -7.69
C ASP A 368 29.06 -8.71 -8.70
N TRP A 369 29.40 -7.55 -9.29
CA TRP A 369 28.61 -6.89 -10.34
C TRP A 369 28.48 -7.76 -11.61
N ASP A 370 27.25 -8.09 -12.00
CA ASP A 370 26.93 -8.94 -13.15
C ASP A 370 26.35 -8.12 -14.32
N PRO A 371 27.07 -7.96 -15.46
CA PRO A 371 26.57 -7.22 -16.62
C PRO A 371 25.30 -7.79 -17.27
N GLU A 372 24.89 -9.02 -16.99
CA GLU A 372 23.60 -9.54 -17.47
C GLU A 372 22.41 -9.10 -16.58
N LYS A 373 22.67 -8.64 -15.35
CA LYS A 373 21.66 -8.37 -14.31
C LYS A 373 21.67 -6.93 -13.82
N ASP A 374 22.85 -6.39 -13.57
CA ASP A 374 23.06 -5.12 -12.86
C ASP A 374 23.24 -3.93 -13.82
N ASP A 375 23.40 -4.19 -15.12
CA ASP A 375 23.50 -3.20 -16.22
C ASP A 375 22.13 -2.57 -16.55
N ILE A 376 21.53 -1.93 -15.54
CA ILE A 376 20.17 -1.35 -15.57
C ILE A 376 20.16 0.18 -15.53
N GLY A 377 21.33 0.82 -15.58
CA GLY A 377 21.47 2.27 -15.63
C GLY A 377 21.50 2.97 -14.27
N VAL A 378 21.80 4.27 -14.32
CA VAL A 378 22.08 5.13 -13.16
C VAL A 378 20.86 5.35 -12.26
N ASP A 379 19.64 5.21 -12.78
CA ASP A 379 18.42 5.26 -11.97
C ASP A 379 18.11 3.95 -11.22
N GLY A 380 18.84 2.88 -11.52
CA GLY A 380 18.67 1.56 -10.89
C GLY A 380 17.36 0.87 -11.30
N VAL A 381 16.73 1.27 -12.41
CA VAL A 381 15.44 0.75 -12.87
C VAL A 381 15.56 0.20 -14.30
N PRO A 382 15.22 -1.08 -14.54
CA PRO A 382 15.37 -1.67 -15.87
C PRO A 382 14.36 -1.11 -16.88
N ASN A 383 14.77 -1.05 -18.14
CA ASN A 383 13.99 -0.60 -19.31
C ASN A 383 13.57 0.87 -19.30
N THR A 384 14.31 1.75 -18.64
CA THR A 384 14.05 3.20 -18.60
C THR A 384 14.73 3.95 -19.76
N GLY A 385 15.79 3.39 -20.33
CA GLY A 385 16.62 3.96 -21.39
C GLY A 385 17.49 5.11 -20.90
N ASP A 386 17.86 5.10 -19.62
CA ASP A 386 18.68 6.12 -18.96
C ASP A 386 20.19 5.93 -19.24
N MET A 387 21.06 6.58 -18.45
CA MET A 387 22.50 6.53 -18.67
C MET A 387 23.09 5.31 -17.98
N GLY A 388 23.89 4.51 -18.70
CA GLY A 388 24.53 3.29 -18.17
C GLY A 388 23.87 2.03 -18.73
N GLU A 389 22.55 2.03 -18.87
CA GLU A 389 21.78 0.83 -19.20
C GLU A 389 22.19 0.12 -20.52
N GLY A 390 22.50 -1.16 -20.39
CA GLY A 390 22.78 -2.09 -21.48
C GLY A 390 24.11 -1.82 -22.19
N ASP A 391 25.05 -1.11 -21.56
CA ASP A 391 26.35 -0.77 -22.15
C ASP A 391 27.48 -1.75 -21.81
N GLY A 392 27.23 -2.64 -20.84
CA GLY A 392 28.11 -3.70 -20.35
C GLY A 392 29.24 -3.22 -19.44
N LEU A 393 29.12 -2.02 -18.85
CA LEU A 393 30.04 -1.45 -17.88
C LEU A 393 29.28 -0.97 -16.63
N PRO A 394 29.84 -1.15 -15.43
CA PRO A 394 29.21 -0.64 -14.22
C PRO A 394 29.15 0.90 -14.24
N THR A 395 27.99 1.43 -13.86
CA THR A 395 27.69 2.86 -13.83
C THR A 395 27.44 3.32 -12.39
N ALA A 396 28.39 4.10 -11.86
CA ALA A 396 28.25 4.73 -10.55
C ALA A 396 27.18 5.82 -10.57
N GLY A 397 26.44 5.94 -9.46
CA GLY A 397 25.54 7.05 -9.19
C GLY A 397 26.26 8.37 -8.89
N ASP A 398 25.48 9.41 -8.58
CA ASP A 398 25.99 10.64 -8.00
C ASP A 398 25.73 10.64 -6.49
N GLN A 399 26.80 10.52 -5.70
CA GLN A 399 26.72 10.52 -4.24
C GLN A 399 26.07 11.79 -3.64
N TYR A 400 25.91 12.87 -4.41
CA TYR A 400 25.27 14.12 -4.00
C TYR A 400 23.89 14.38 -4.62
N ASP A 401 23.45 13.53 -5.55
CA ASP A 401 22.13 13.59 -6.16
C ASP A 401 21.36 12.31 -5.81
N ILE A 402 20.43 12.44 -4.87
CA ILE A 402 19.59 11.32 -4.39
C ILE A 402 18.69 10.70 -5.47
N ARG A 403 18.65 11.29 -6.66
CA ARG A 403 17.92 10.77 -7.81
C ARG A 403 18.80 9.86 -8.67
N GLU A 404 20.11 9.86 -8.51
CA GLU A 404 21.02 9.05 -9.32
C GLU A 404 21.74 8.05 -8.41
N PRO A 405 21.03 7.02 -7.87
CA PRO A 405 21.62 6.07 -6.92
C PRO A 405 22.77 5.25 -7.51
N GLY A 406 22.73 4.93 -8.81
CA GLY A 406 23.68 4.02 -9.48
C GLY A 406 23.11 2.62 -9.71
N GLU A 407 23.90 1.79 -10.38
CA GLU A 407 23.57 0.38 -10.63
C GLU A 407 23.76 -0.48 -9.37
N PRO A 408 23.01 -1.59 -9.18
CA PRO A 408 23.18 -2.51 -8.04
C PRO A 408 24.59 -3.08 -7.93
N ASN A 409 25.02 -3.41 -6.70
CA ASN A 409 26.33 -4.00 -6.39
C ASN A 409 27.50 -3.23 -7.03
N PHE A 410 27.45 -1.90 -6.95
CA PHE A 410 28.54 -1.06 -7.40
C PHE A 410 28.63 0.26 -6.62
N GLU A 411 29.75 0.49 -5.93
CA GLU A 411 30.04 1.72 -5.19
C GLU A 411 29.03 2.00 -4.06
N TRP A 412 28.24 3.07 -4.14
CA TRP A 412 27.32 3.47 -3.06
C TRP A 412 26.10 2.57 -2.92
N THR A 413 25.77 1.84 -3.98
CA THR A 413 24.75 0.79 -3.94
C THR A 413 25.32 -0.52 -3.43
N ASP A 414 26.63 -0.62 -3.15
CA ASP A 414 27.26 -1.80 -2.61
C ASP A 414 27.71 -1.59 -1.16
N LEU A 415 27.28 -2.47 -0.25
CA LEU A 415 27.56 -2.28 1.19
C LEU A 415 28.81 -2.98 1.67
N ASP A 416 29.37 -3.93 0.95
CA ASP A 416 30.60 -4.59 1.40
C ASP A 416 31.88 -3.93 0.84
N GLU A 417 31.77 -2.97 -0.10
CA GLU A 417 32.90 -2.13 -0.56
C GLU A 417 33.35 -1.03 0.44
N SER A 418 33.41 -1.34 1.74
CA SER A 418 33.87 -0.37 2.75
C SER A 418 34.68 -1.01 3.88
N ASP A 419 35.94 -0.59 4.02
CA ASP A 419 36.88 -1.04 5.07
C ASP A 419 36.49 -0.57 6.48
N MET A 420 35.60 -1.32 7.14
CA MET A 420 34.91 -0.89 8.35
C MET A 420 35.80 -0.92 9.60
N VAL A 421 35.99 0.23 10.24
CA VAL A 421 36.83 0.32 11.46
C VAL A 421 36.24 -0.30 12.73
N GLY A 422 34.98 -0.73 12.67
CA GLY A 422 34.22 -1.29 13.77
C GLY A 422 33.87 -0.29 14.89
N LEU A 423 33.28 -0.82 15.97
CA LEU A 423 33.03 -0.05 17.18
C LEU A 423 34.34 0.14 17.95
N THR A 424 34.69 1.39 18.26
CA THR A 424 35.96 1.71 18.95
C THR A 424 35.78 2.08 20.42
N GLY A 425 34.55 2.36 20.86
CA GLY A 425 34.25 2.62 22.27
C GLY A 425 32.77 2.54 22.60
N PHE A 426 32.48 2.26 23.88
CA PHE A 426 31.13 2.23 24.44
C PHE A 426 31.15 2.71 25.90
N SER A 427 30.18 3.55 26.26
CA SER A 427 30.00 4.04 27.63
C SER A 427 28.53 3.99 28.06
N SER A 428 28.27 3.62 29.32
CA SER A 428 26.92 3.63 29.90
C SER A 428 26.81 4.43 31.21
N PRO A 429 26.98 5.76 31.15
CA PRO A 429 26.89 6.61 32.35
C PRO A 429 25.45 6.72 32.84
N ALA A 430 25.28 7.01 34.14
CA ALA A 430 23.97 7.40 34.65
C ALA A 430 23.51 8.72 34.01
N PHE A 431 22.23 8.85 33.67
CA PHE A 431 21.66 10.05 33.06
C PHE A 431 21.86 11.30 33.93
N SER A 432 21.76 11.15 35.26
CA SER A 432 21.88 12.27 36.20
C SER A 432 23.26 12.94 36.15
N GLY A 433 23.29 14.16 35.62
CA GLY A 433 24.52 14.97 35.51
C GLY A 433 25.30 14.79 34.21
N THR A 434 24.73 14.06 33.25
CA THR A 434 25.32 13.81 31.93
C THR A 434 24.61 14.69 30.89
N THR A 435 25.36 15.57 30.22
CA THR A 435 24.88 16.46 29.16
C THR A 435 25.78 16.34 27.92
N ILE A 436 25.21 16.41 26.71
CA ILE A 436 26.01 16.35 25.48
C ILE A 436 26.71 17.68 25.18
N ALA A 437 26.12 18.81 25.58
CA ALA A 437 26.59 20.19 25.33
C ALA A 437 27.89 20.60 26.07
N ASP A 438 28.69 19.64 26.55
CA ASP A 438 30.00 19.85 27.15
C ASP A 438 31.01 18.98 26.40
N ASP A 439 31.37 19.43 25.19
CA ASP A 439 32.16 18.69 24.20
C ASP A 439 33.43 18.05 24.76
N GLN A 440 34.19 18.85 25.50
CA GLN A 440 35.47 18.40 26.04
C GLN A 440 35.27 17.30 27.08
N ARG A 441 34.25 17.41 27.93
CA ARG A 441 33.94 16.38 28.93
C ARG A 441 33.40 15.12 28.28
N VAL A 442 32.47 15.25 27.33
CA VAL A 442 31.91 14.10 26.60
C VAL A 442 33.03 13.31 25.93
N TYR A 443 33.96 14.00 25.27
CA TYR A 443 35.09 13.34 24.66
C TYR A 443 36.00 12.65 25.69
N ASP A 444 36.43 13.37 26.73
CA ASP A 444 37.40 12.87 27.70
C ASP A 444 36.85 11.70 28.55
N ASP A 445 35.55 11.73 28.87
CA ASP A 445 34.90 10.73 29.71
C ASP A 445 34.37 9.52 28.91
N PHE A 446 33.89 9.72 27.67
CA PHE A 446 33.09 8.70 26.97
C PHE A 446 33.59 8.30 25.57
N LEU A 447 34.32 9.15 24.84
CA LEU A 447 34.71 8.90 23.44
C LEU A 447 36.16 8.42 23.28
N GLN A 448 36.78 7.95 24.36
CA GLN A 448 38.16 7.44 24.31
C GLN A 448 38.22 6.07 23.60
N PRO A 449 38.98 5.92 22.50
CA PRO A 449 39.07 4.63 21.80
C PRO A 449 39.67 3.52 22.68
N GLY A 450 39.14 2.31 22.53
CA GLY A 450 39.51 1.12 23.29
C GLY A 450 38.89 1.06 24.69
N VAL A 451 38.00 1.99 25.04
CA VAL A 451 37.27 1.99 26.31
C VAL A 451 35.87 1.43 26.09
N PHE A 452 35.58 0.31 26.75
CA PHE A 452 34.27 -0.31 26.74
C PHE A 452 33.81 -0.48 28.19
N ASP A 453 32.73 0.22 28.54
CA ASP A 453 32.01 0.00 29.78
C ASP A 453 31.29 -1.35 29.74
N SER A 454 31.10 -1.99 30.90
CA SER A 454 30.44 -3.30 30.97
C SER A 454 28.92 -3.22 30.93
N ALA A 455 28.34 -2.02 30.84
CA ALA A 455 26.93 -1.73 31.17
C ALA A 455 26.57 -2.22 32.60
N ASN A 456 25.33 -2.02 33.06
CA ASN A 456 24.97 -2.30 34.46
C ASN A 456 23.84 -3.32 34.64
N ALA A 457 24.23 -4.61 34.62
CA ALA A 457 23.28 -5.72 34.77
C ALA A 457 22.92 -6.06 36.23
N THR A 458 23.43 -5.33 37.22
CA THR A 458 23.26 -5.67 38.65
C THR A 458 22.79 -4.54 39.55
N GLN A 459 22.76 -3.32 39.02
CA GLN A 459 22.22 -2.16 39.71
C GLN A 459 21.30 -1.45 38.74
N SER A 460 20.02 -1.45 39.08
CA SER A 460 18.98 -0.74 38.35
C SER A 460 19.14 0.78 38.46
N GLY A 461 18.74 1.48 37.40
CA GLY A 461 18.77 2.92 37.34
C GLY A 461 18.61 3.47 35.92
N ASP A 462 18.76 4.79 35.82
CA ASP A 462 18.61 5.54 34.57
C ASP A 462 19.97 5.69 33.89
N TYR A 463 20.19 4.96 32.79
CA TYR A 463 21.47 4.86 32.09
C TYR A 463 21.35 5.33 30.64
N VAL A 464 22.32 6.14 30.20
CA VAL A 464 22.47 6.55 28.81
C VAL A 464 23.39 5.56 28.11
N PHE A 465 23.19 5.33 26.80
CA PHE A 465 24.08 4.58 25.94
C PHE A 465 24.80 5.51 24.98
N ILE A 466 26.13 5.45 24.99
CA ILE A 466 26.99 6.25 24.12
C ILE A 466 27.91 5.32 23.36
N TYR A 467 27.75 5.28 22.04
CA TYR A 467 28.60 4.54 21.12
C TYR A 467 29.56 5.47 20.41
N SER A 468 30.76 4.96 20.10
CA SER A 468 31.74 5.69 19.30
C SER A 468 32.49 4.77 18.35
N SER A 469 32.68 5.22 17.12
CA SER A 469 33.55 4.63 16.11
C SER A 469 34.54 5.68 15.58
N GLY A 470 35.82 5.31 15.49
CA GLY A 470 36.94 6.22 15.18
C GLY A 470 37.96 6.36 16.33
N PRO A 471 38.92 7.31 16.24
CA PRO A 471 38.98 8.39 15.25
C PRO A 471 39.48 7.92 13.88
N ILE A 472 38.88 8.46 12.82
CA ILE A 472 39.35 8.32 11.43
C ILE A 472 39.53 9.70 10.77
N SER A 473 40.13 9.72 9.57
CA SER A 473 40.18 10.92 8.75
C SER A 473 38.96 11.00 7.83
N LEU A 474 38.39 12.21 7.71
CA LEU A 474 37.36 12.56 6.74
C LEU A 474 37.85 13.77 5.91
N PRO A 475 38.55 13.50 4.79
CA PRO A 475 39.04 14.52 3.88
C PRO A 475 37.93 15.42 3.31
N ALA A 476 38.32 16.59 2.79
CA ALA A 476 37.37 17.52 2.18
C ALA A 476 36.68 16.92 0.95
N GLY A 477 35.34 16.93 0.95
CA GLY A 477 34.50 16.36 -0.09
C GLY A 477 34.26 14.86 0.03
N GLU A 478 34.81 14.17 1.03
CA GLU A 478 34.54 12.73 1.19
C GLU A 478 33.32 12.46 2.08
N THR A 479 32.73 11.28 1.87
CA THR A 479 31.55 10.80 2.58
C THR A 479 31.87 9.50 3.32
N ARG A 480 31.26 9.29 4.50
CA ARG A 480 31.28 8.02 5.25
C ARG A 480 29.89 7.67 5.73
N ARG A 481 29.60 6.37 5.86
CA ARG A 481 28.31 5.87 6.32
C ARG A 481 28.46 5.12 7.64
N PHE A 482 27.43 5.13 8.47
CA PHE A 482 27.28 4.18 9.56
C PHE A 482 25.79 3.90 9.79
N SER A 483 25.48 2.74 10.35
CA SER A 483 24.09 2.32 10.54
C SER A 483 23.89 1.52 11.83
N ILE A 484 22.68 1.66 12.38
CA ILE A 484 22.27 1.12 13.67
C ILE A 484 20.88 0.52 13.54
N ALA A 485 20.61 -0.58 14.24
CA ALA A 485 19.27 -1.11 14.44
C ALA A 485 18.80 -0.91 15.88
N LEU A 486 17.57 -0.39 16.04
CA LEU A 486 16.81 -0.43 17.28
C LEU A 486 15.91 -1.67 17.25
N LEU A 487 16.04 -2.54 18.25
CA LEU A 487 15.47 -3.89 18.24
C LEU A 487 14.62 -4.09 19.49
N ILE A 488 13.42 -4.65 19.36
CA ILE A 488 12.61 -5.05 20.52
C ILE A 488 12.37 -6.56 20.47
N GLY A 489 12.34 -7.22 21.63
CA GLY A 489 12.00 -8.64 21.73
C GLY A 489 11.10 -8.92 22.93
N GLU A 490 10.20 -9.88 22.81
CA GLU A 490 9.33 -10.31 23.92
C GLU A 490 10.16 -10.84 25.10
N ASP A 491 11.27 -11.50 24.79
CA ASP A 491 12.29 -11.92 25.74
C ASP A 491 13.71 -11.81 25.14
N TYR A 492 14.72 -12.25 25.90
CA TYR A 492 16.12 -12.18 25.48
C TYR A 492 16.44 -13.07 24.26
N ASP A 493 15.79 -14.25 24.15
CA ASP A 493 16.06 -15.16 23.04
C ASP A 493 15.47 -14.58 21.73
N ASP A 494 14.28 -13.96 21.82
CA ASP A 494 13.66 -13.24 20.72
C ASP A 494 14.46 -11.99 20.30
N LEU A 495 14.91 -11.18 21.27
CA LEU A 495 15.78 -10.02 20.97
C LEU A 495 17.07 -10.44 20.26
N THR A 496 17.71 -11.51 20.73
CA THR A 496 18.95 -12.02 20.13
C THR A 496 18.69 -12.51 18.69
N LEU A 497 17.54 -13.13 18.45
CA LEU A 497 17.15 -13.55 17.10
C LEU A 497 16.90 -12.34 16.19
N ASN A 498 16.21 -11.30 16.67
CA ASN A 498 16.03 -10.05 15.94
C ASN A 498 17.37 -9.37 15.62
N ALA A 499 18.34 -9.44 16.54
CA ALA A 499 19.70 -8.95 16.31
C ALA A 499 20.46 -9.73 15.23
N ILE A 500 20.27 -11.05 15.15
CA ILE A 500 20.87 -11.87 14.07
C ILE A 500 20.20 -11.55 12.73
N THR A 501 18.86 -11.46 12.72
CA THR A 501 18.10 -11.11 11.52
C THR A 501 18.47 -9.72 11.00
N SER A 502 18.64 -8.71 11.86
CA SER A 502 19.06 -7.38 11.42
C SER A 502 20.42 -7.38 10.75
N GLN A 503 21.32 -8.30 11.16
CA GLN A 503 22.61 -8.47 10.51
C GLN A 503 22.46 -9.04 9.10
N ASP A 504 21.67 -10.11 8.95
CA ASP A 504 21.43 -10.76 7.65
C ASP A 504 20.75 -9.78 6.67
N ILE A 505 19.85 -8.92 7.15
CA ILE A 505 19.23 -7.87 6.33
C ILE A 505 20.27 -6.83 5.89
N TYR A 506 21.15 -6.41 6.79
CA TYR A 506 22.25 -5.50 6.46
C TYR A 506 23.20 -6.11 5.43
N GLU A 507 23.66 -7.34 5.65
CA GLU A 507 24.58 -8.07 4.77
C GLU A 507 23.99 -8.36 3.38
N ARG A 508 22.67 -8.34 3.25
CA ARG A 508 21.96 -8.41 1.96
C ARG A 508 21.63 -7.04 1.40
N ASN A 509 22.41 -6.03 1.74
CA ASN A 509 22.25 -4.68 1.22
C ASN A 509 20.86 -4.06 1.51
N TYR A 510 20.29 -4.32 2.69
CA TYR A 510 18.91 -3.95 3.01
C TYR A 510 17.86 -4.45 2.01
N GLN A 511 18.20 -5.43 1.18
CA GLN A 511 17.28 -6.07 0.26
C GLN A 511 16.60 -7.24 0.97
N PHE A 512 15.28 -7.11 1.06
CA PHE A 512 14.41 -8.12 1.62
C PHE A 512 13.60 -8.76 0.49
N ALA A 513 13.27 -10.06 0.59
CA ALA A 513 12.38 -10.70 -0.38
C ALA A 513 11.09 -9.89 -0.47
N LYS A 514 10.76 -9.41 -1.67
CA LYS A 514 9.67 -8.46 -1.83
C LYS A 514 8.38 -9.27 -1.99
N PRO A 515 7.42 -9.15 -1.07
CA PRO A 515 6.16 -9.86 -1.24
C PRO A 515 5.43 -9.36 -2.50
N PRO A 516 4.48 -10.14 -3.02
CA PRO A 516 3.63 -9.72 -4.13
C PRO A 516 2.97 -8.36 -3.89
N GLU A 517 2.65 -7.65 -4.99
CA GLU A 517 1.99 -6.34 -4.91
C GLU A 517 0.68 -6.38 -4.10
N LYS A 518 0.34 -5.27 -3.46
CA LYS A 518 -0.84 -5.16 -2.59
C LYS A 518 -2.12 -5.10 -3.45
N PRO A 519 -3.10 -5.99 -3.25
CA PRO A 519 -4.36 -5.90 -3.98
C PRO A 519 -5.23 -4.75 -3.43
N THR A 520 -5.92 -4.02 -4.30
CA THR A 520 -6.85 -2.96 -3.87
C THR A 520 -8.16 -3.58 -3.39
N ILE A 521 -8.53 -3.36 -2.13
CA ILE A 521 -9.76 -3.94 -1.54
C ILE A 521 -10.93 -2.96 -1.53
N THR A 522 -12.13 -3.47 -1.78
CA THR A 522 -13.40 -2.81 -1.47
C THR A 522 -14.26 -3.68 -0.56
N ALA A 523 -15.02 -3.05 0.35
CA ALA A 523 -15.92 -3.74 1.26
C ALA A 523 -17.34 -3.15 1.25
N VAL A 524 -18.33 -4.04 1.20
CA VAL A 524 -19.74 -3.69 1.19
C VAL A 524 -20.39 -4.11 2.50
N PRO A 525 -20.97 -3.18 3.28
CA PRO A 525 -21.64 -3.52 4.53
C PRO A 525 -22.97 -4.23 4.26
N GLY A 526 -23.29 -5.22 5.09
CA GLY A 526 -24.58 -5.89 5.06
C GLY A 526 -25.06 -6.31 6.44
N ASP A 527 -26.28 -6.83 6.47
CA ASP A 527 -26.89 -7.35 7.69
C ASP A 527 -26.16 -8.62 8.16
N GLU A 528 -25.46 -8.53 9.28
CA GLU A 528 -24.65 -9.58 9.91
C GLU A 528 -23.62 -10.19 8.94
N ARG A 529 -23.15 -9.40 7.98
CA ARG A 529 -22.17 -9.82 6.98
C ARG A 529 -21.43 -8.66 6.33
N ILE A 530 -20.27 -8.95 5.77
CA ILE A 530 -19.47 -8.02 4.97
C ILE A 530 -19.06 -8.76 3.69
N THR A 531 -19.23 -8.12 2.54
CA THR A 531 -18.71 -8.64 1.27
C THR A 531 -17.43 -7.89 0.95
N LEU A 532 -16.33 -8.59 0.77
CA LEU A 532 -15.05 -8.07 0.32
C LEU A 532 -14.86 -8.44 -1.15
N TYR A 533 -14.22 -7.58 -1.93
CA TYR A 533 -13.70 -7.89 -3.25
C TYR A 533 -12.45 -7.08 -3.55
N TRP A 534 -11.60 -7.58 -4.43
CA TRP A 534 -10.29 -6.99 -4.73
C TRP A 534 -9.87 -7.19 -6.18
N ASP A 535 -8.86 -6.43 -6.62
CA ASP A 535 -8.23 -6.57 -7.94
C ASP A 535 -7.19 -7.71 -7.98
N HIS A 536 -6.52 -7.90 -9.12
CA HIS A 536 -5.59 -9.02 -9.35
C HIS A 536 -4.14 -8.54 -9.59
N VAL A 537 -3.81 -7.30 -9.21
CA VAL A 537 -2.49 -6.71 -9.48
C VAL A 537 -1.34 -7.54 -8.90
N ALA A 538 -1.59 -8.22 -7.79
CA ALA A 538 -0.64 -9.11 -7.14
C ALA A 538 -0.21 -10.30 -8.01
N GLU A 539 -1.08 -10.81 -8.89
CA GLU A 539 -0.83 -12.02 -9.68
C GLU A 539 0.22 -11.82 -10.78
N GLU A 540 0.52 -10.56 -11.11
CA GLU A 540 1.51 -10.16 -12.13
C GLU A 540 2.79 -9.59 -11.48
N SER A 541 2.96 -9.75 -10.17
CA SER A 541 4.14 -9.26 -9.46
C SER A 541 5.37 -10.15 -9.69
N LEU A 542 6.53 -9.50 -9.85
CA LEU A 542 7.84 -10.13 -10.01
C LEU A 542 8.65 -9.87 -8.73
N ASP A 543 9.18 -10.93 -8.11
CA ASP A 543 10.12 -10.77 -6.99
C ASP A 543 11.52 -10.40 -7.56
N PRO A 544 12.14 -9.29 -7.11
CA PRO A 544 13.41 -8.80 -7.65
C PRO A 544 14.63 -9.62 -7.22
N ILE A 545 14.55 -10.38 -6.13
CA ILE A 545 15.64 -11.24 -5.63
C ILE A 545 15.58 -12.61 -6.29
N SER A 546 14.38 -13.20 -6.38
CA SER A 546 14.22 -14.52 -7.03
C SER A 546 14.15 -14.41 -8.56
N GLU A 547 13.79 -13.24 -9.10
CA GLU A 547 13.50 -12.99 -10.51
C GLU A 547 12.37 -13.89 -11.07
N GLU A 548 11.50 -14.40 -10.19
CA GLU A 548 10.39 -15.27 -10.54
C GLU A 548 9.03 -14.59 -10.27
N TYR A 549 8.02 -14.98 -11.06
CA TYR A 549 6.62 -14.70 -10.73
C TYR A 549 6.15 -15.78 -9.75
N ASP A 550 6.38 -15.55 -8.46
CA ASP A 550 6.23 -16.53 -7.38
C ASP A 550 4.96 -16.34 -6.53
N PHE A 551 4.03 -15.49 -6.99
CA PHE A 551 2.70 -15.34 -6.40
C PHE A 551 2.00 -16.70 -6.23
N GLU A 552 1.46 -16.95 -5.04
CA GLU A 552 0.76 -18.19 -4.72
C GLU A 552 -0.72 -17.98 -4.36
N GLY A 553 -1.08 -16.91 -3.65
CA GLY A 553 -2.48 -16.71 -3.29
C GLY A 553 -2.81 -15.48 -2.43
N TYR A 554 -4.04 -15.47 -1.91
CA TYR A 554 -4.59 -14.44 -1.03
C TYR A 554 -5.01 -14.99 0.34
N VAL A 555 -4.85 -14.20 1.39
CA VAL A 555 -5.29 -14.47 2.77
C VAL A 555 -6.15 -13.32 3.28
N ILE A 556 -7.26 -13.63 3.96
CA ILE A 556 -8.10 -12.62 4.59
C ILE A 556 -7.89 -12.63 6.10
N TYR A 557 -7.50 -11.48 6.64
CA TYR A 557 -7.45 -11.23 8.08
C TYR A 557 -8.62 -10.36 8.52
N ARG A 558 -9.16 -10.62 9.71
CA ARG A 558 -10.22 -9.82 10.33
C ARG A 558 -9.88 -9.56 11.79
N SER A 559 -9.92 -8.31 12.19
CA SER A 559 -9.70 -7.89 13.57
C SER A 559 -10.76 -6.89 14.05
N THR A 560 -10.85 -6.71 15.37
CA THR A 560 -11.53 -5.57 16.00
C THR A 560 -10.57 -4.47 16.45
N HIS A 561 -9.27 -4.67 16.21
CA HIS A 561 -8.16 -3.77 16.52
C HIS A 561 -7.41 -3.41 15.22
N PRO A 562 -7.03 -2.14 14.99
CA PRO A 562 -6.38 -1.73 13.74
C PRO A 562 -5.05 -2.46 13.48
N GLN A 563 -4.27 -2.76 14.51
CA GLN A 563 -2.96 -3.42 14.36
C GLN A 563 -3.02 -4.96 14.17
N PHE A 564 -4.21 -5.57 14.12
CA PHE A 564 -4.39 -7.04 13.99
C PHE A 564 -3.65 -7.92 15.04
N LEU A 565 -3.10 -7.34 16.12
CA LEU A 565 -2.34 -8.06 17.16
C LEU A 565 -3.16 -9.18 17.84
N ASP A 566 -4.49 -9.07 17.85
CA ASP A 566 -5.39 -10.11 18.35
C ASP A 566 -5.42 -11.36 17.46
N GLN A 567 -4.95 -11.27 16.22
CA GLN A 567 -4.81 -12.39 15.27
C GLN A 567 -3.40 -12.98 15.25
N GLN A 568 -2.38 -12.32 15.81
CA GLN A 568 -1.01 -12.84 15.87
C GLN A 568 -0.85 -13.89 16.99
N THR A 569 -1.33 -15.10 16.71
CA THR A 569 -1.46 -16.17 17.71
C THR A 569 -0.60 -17.39 17.43
N ILE A 570 0.02 -17.47 16.25
CA ILE A 570 0.91 -18.57 15.87
C ILE A 570 2.30 -18.24 16.41
N THR A 571 2.83 -19.10 17.27
CA THR A 571 4.14 -18.90 17.89
C THR A 571 5.24 -19.58 17.09
N ASP A 572 6.45 -19.07 17.23
CA ASP A 572 7.67 -19.74 16.77
C ASP A 572 8.05 -20.93 17.69
N ALA A 573 9.21 -21.54 17.44
CA ALA A 573 9.72 -22.67 18.23
C ALA A 573 10.16 -22.30 19.66
N ASN A 574 10.41 -21.01 19.93
CA ASN A 574 10.80 -20.48 21.24
C ASN A 574 9.57 -20.08 22.08
N GLY A 575 8.43 -19.85 21.43
CA GLY A 575 7.15 -19.53 22.07
C GLY A 575 6.72 -18.08 21.89
N SER A 576 7.50 -17.26 21.18
CA SER A 576 7.19 -15.87 20.85
C SER A 576 6.13 -15.83 19.76
N LYS A 577 5.21 -14.86 19.84
CA LYS A 577 4.18 -14.66 18.80
C LYS A 577 4.83 -14.21 17.50
N PHE A 578 4.48 -14.85 16.38
CA PHE A 578 5.18 -14.64 15.11
C PHE A 578 4.23 -14.51 13.91
N LEU A 579 3.40 -15.51 13.61
CA LEU A 579 2.49 -15.47 12.45
C LEU A 579 1.02 -15.20 12.86
N PHE A 580 0.25 -14.74 11.88
CA PHE A 580 -1.16 -14.39 12.04
C PHE A 580 -2.08 -15.56 11.70
N GLU A 581 -3.15 -15.73 12.47
CA GLU A 581 -4.21 -16.68 12.15
C GLU A 581 -5.19 -16.05 11.15
N PRO A 582 -5.43 -16.67 9.97
CA PRO A 582 -6.41 -16.17 9.02
C PRO A 582 -7.84 -16.23 9.56
N LEU A 583 -8.72 -15.38 9.01
CA LEU A 583 -10.15 -15.44 9.27
C LEU A 583 -10.67 -16.85 9.02
N LYS A 584 -11.43 -17.41 9.96
CA LYS A 584 -12.14 -18.67 9.74
C LYS A 584 -13.44 -18.44 8.95
N MET A 585 -13.58 -19.18 7.86
CA MET A 585 -14.82 -19.29 7.09
C MET A 585 -15.91 -20.01 7.90
N PHE A 586 -17.17 -19.94 7.43
CA PHE A 586 -18.31 -20.60 8.08
C PHE A 586 -18.15 -22.12 8.25
N ASN A 587 -17.40 -22.78 7.36
CA ASN A 587 -17.07 -24.21 7.44
C ASN A 587 -15.90 -24.52 8.40
N GLY A 588 -15.25 -23.51 8.97
CA GLY A 588 -14.09 -23.62 9.85
C GLY A 588 -12.73 -23.64 9.13
N ALA A 589 -12.69 -23.63 7.80
CA ALA A 589 -11.46 -23.50 7.02
C ALA A 589 -10.89 -22.07 7.13
N PRO A 590 -9.57 -21.86 7.01
CA PRO A 590 -9.01 -20.52 6.86
C PRO A 590 -9.48 -19.89 5.55
N ALA A 591 -9.74 -18.58 5.55
CA ALA A 591 -9.98 -17.78 4.35
C ALA A 591 -8.64 -17.51 3.64
N ARG A 592 -8.10 -18.57 3.04
CA ARG A 592 -6.88 -18.60 2.24
C ARG A 592 -7.25 -19.20 0.89
N PHE A 593 -6.87 -18.52 -0.18
CA PHE A 593 -7.23 -18.83 -1.56
C PHE A 593 -5.97 -18.88 -2.40
N ASP A 594 -5.58 -20.07 -2.83
CA ASP A 594 -4.29 -20.38 -3.46
C ASP A 594 -4.47 -20.98 -4.85
N LEU A 595 -3.41 -20.92 -5.67
CA LEU A 595 -3.40 -21.53 -6.99
C LEU A 595 -3.59 -23.05 -6.90
N ASP A 596 -4.22 -23.66 -7.91
CA ASP A 596 -4.29 -25.12 -8.02
C ASP A 596 -3.02 -25.63 -8.73
N ASN A 597 -1.94 -25.77 -7.96
CA ASN A 597 -0.61 -26.12 -8.47
C ASN A 597 0.11 -27.16 -7.56
N ASP A 598 1.45 -27.27 -7.68
CA ASP A 598 2.27 -28.21 -6.88
C ASP A 598 2.71 -27.63 -5.51
N TYR A 599 2.43 -26.35 -5.22
CA TYR A 599 2.79 -25.63 -4.00
C TYR A 599 1.61 -25.55 -3.02
N PHE A 600 1.53 -26.49 -2.09
CA PHE A 600 0.44 -26.55 -1.11
C PHE A 600 0.89 -27.10 0.24
N GLY A 601 0.08 -26.87 1.27
CA GLY A 601 0.36 -27.29 2.63
C GLY A 601 1.36 -26.39 3.34
N MET A 602 2.36 -26.98 3.99
CA MET A 602 3.43 -26.22 4.65
C MET A 602 4.56 -25.95 3.67
N SER A 603 5.14 -24.76 3.73
CA SER A 603 6.31 -24.38 2.94
C SER A 603 7.48 -25.35 3.12
N SER A 604 8.29 -25.52 2.08
CA SER A 604 9.53 -26.32 2.15
C SER A 604 10.62 -25.61 2.93
N VAL A 605 10.64 -24.27 2.88
CA VAL A 605 11.56 -23.39 3.60
C VAL A 605 10.98 -22.99 4.96
N VAL A 606 11.80 -23.10 5.99
CA VAL A 606 11.48 -22.68 7.37
C VAL A 606 11.96 -21.25 7.59
N TYR A 607 11.26 -20.46 8.39
CA TYR A 607 11.77 -19.16 8.81
C TYR A 607 13.09 -19.33 9.60
N PRO A 608 14.20 -18.71 9.17
CA PRO A 608 15.51 -18.87 9.79
C PRO A 608 15.47 -18.57 11.30
N GLY A 609 16.04 -19.46 12.11
CA GLY A 609 16.10 -19.33 13.58
C GLY A 609 14.76 -19.45 14.32
N ARG A 610 13.63 -19.26 13.65
CA ARG A 610 12.27 -19.29 14.23
C ARG A 610 11.70 -20.70 14.33
N GLY A 611 12.01 -21.60 13.39
CA GLY A 611 11.46 -22.97 13.38
C GLY A 611 9.96 -23.05 13.07
N ALA A 612 9.39 -21.97 12.52
CA ALA A 612 8.02 -21.89 12.02
C ALA A 612 7.99 -22.03 10.49
N TYR A 613 6.93 -22.62 9.97
CA TYR A 613 6.67 -22.76 8.53
C TYR A 613 5.45 -21.93 8.14
N TYR A 614 5.48 -21.34 6.94
CA TYR A 614 4.31 -20.68 6.38
C TYR A 614 3.36 -21.74 5.78
N THR A 615 2.05 -21.46 5.75
CA THR A 615 1.05 -22.35 5.14
C THR A 615 0.66 -21.80 3.78
N LEU A 616 1.02 -22.50 2.70
CA LEU A 616 0.78 -22.09 1.31
C LEU A 616 -0.67 -22.29 0.85
N GLY A 617 -1.46 -23.12 1.53
CA GLY A 617 -2.86 -23.37 1.18
C GLY A 617 -3.17 -24.84 0.94
N ASP A 618 -4.30 -25.14 0.31
CA ASP A 618 -4.82 -26.51 0.09
C ASP A 618 -5.38 -26.68 -1.36
N ASN A 619 -4.84 -25.96 -2.35
CA ASN A 619 -5.30 -25.86 -3.74
C ASN A 619 -6.79 -25.50 -3.86
N THR A 620 -7.17 -24.40 -3.24
CA THR A 620 -8.59 -23.97 -3.17
C THR A 620 -9.06 -23.22 -4.42
N GLY A 621 -8.12 -22.71 -5.22
CA GLY A 621 -8.37 -21.84 -6.37
C GLY A 621 -8.53 -20.38 -5.95
N LEU A 622 -8.10 -19.47 -6.82
CA LEU A 622 -8.22 -18.03 -6.59
C LEU A 622 -9.67 -17.57 -6.67
N VAL A 623 -10.00 -16.61 -5.82
CA VAL A 623 -11.26 -15.86 -5.85
C VAL A 623 -10.94 -14.38 -5.69
N HIS A 624 -11.80 -13.52 -6.22
CA HIS A 624 -11.69 -12.05 -6.11
C HIS A 624 -12.82 -11.43 -5.29
N SER A 625 -13.57 -12.27 -4.57
CA SER A 625 -14.63 -11.83 -3.67
C SER A 625 -14.90 -12.85 -2.57
N TYR A 626 -15.22 -12.36 -1.38
CA TYR A 626 -15.54 -13.20 -0.23
C TYR A 626 -16.62 -12.56 0.64
N VAL A 627 -17.57 -13.37 1.13
CA VAL A 627 -18.63 -12.91 2.04
C VAL A 627 -18.34 -13.43 3.44
N ASP A 628 -17.86 -12.55 4.33
CA ASP A 628 -17.79 -12.86 5.75
C ASP A 628 -19.18 -12.75 6.37
N SER A 629 -19.70 -13.86 6.86
CA SER A 629 -20.93 -13.94 7.64
C SER A 629 -20.73 -14.73 8.95
N ASN A 630 -19.46 -14.96 9.33
CA ASN A 630 -19.12 -15.79 10.46
C ASN A 630 -19.02 -14.96 11.76
N ASN A 631 -20.13 -14.88 12.49
CA ASN A 631 -20.27 -14.10 13.74
C ASN A 631 -19.98 -12.60 13.56
N VAL A 632 -20.35 -12.05 12.41
CA VAL A 632 -20.29 -10.61 12.15
C VAL A 632 -21.45 -9.93 12.86
N LEU A 633 -21.16 -8.93 13.68
CA LEU A 633 -22.16 -8.21 14.48
C LEU A 633 -22.41 -6.82 13.91
N ASN A 634 -23.67 -6.50 13.58
CA ASN A 634 -24.02 -5.14 13.14
C ASN A 634 -23.63 -4.09 14.19
N GLY A 635 -23.06 -2.97 13.73
CA GLY A 635 -22.59 -1.88 14.58
C GLY A 635 -21.19 -2.08 15.16
N GLN A 636 -20.58 -3.27 15.03
CA GLN A 636 -19.20 -3.52 15.44
C GLN A 636 -18.25 -2.99 14.36
N THR A 637 -17.26 -2.20 14.74
CA THR A 637 -16.18 -1.87 13.80
C THR A 637 -15.27 -3.08 13.63
N TYR A 638 -15.08 -3.48 12.39
CA TYR A 638 -14.11 -4.48 11.97
C TYR A 638 -13.05 -3.84 11.07
N TYR A 639 -11.86 -4.40 11.15
CA TYR A 639 -10.74 -4.12 10.27
C TYR A 639 -10.47 -5.39 9.47
N TYR A 640 -10.42 -5.27 8.15
CA TYR A 640 -10.08 -6.36 7.25
C TYR A 640 -8.80 -6.04 6.50
N ALA A 641 -8.02 -7.07 6.17
CA ALA A 641 -6.93 -7.01 5.23
C ALA A 641 -7.03 -8.18 4.26
N VAL A 642 -6.83 -7.93 2.97
CA VAL A 642 -6.63 -8.98 1.96
C VAL A 642 -5.15 -8.92 1.58
N VAL A 643 -4.43 -9.99 1.89
CA VAL A 643 -2.98 -10.03 1.75
C VAL A 643 -2.62 -11.03 0.67
N SER A 644 -1.83 -10.61 -0.31
CA SER A 644 -1.19 -11.49 -1.28
C SER A 644 0.07 -12.12 -0.68
N TYR A 645 0.41 -13.34 -1.08
CA TYR A 645 1.62 -14.04 -0.63
C TYR A 645 2.24 -14.87 -1.75
N ASP A 646 3.56 -15.04 -1.67
CA ASP A 646 4.36 -15.88 -2.56
C ASP A 646 4.59 -17.29 -2.00
N HIS A 647 5.20 -18.17 -2.80
CA HIS A 647 5.64 -19.49 -2.36
C HIS A 647 7.10 -19.56 -1.88
N GLY A 648 7.84 -18.44 -1.91
CA GLY A 648 9.28 -18.36 -1.64
C GLY A 648 10.14 -19.18 -2.61
N SER A 649 11.42 -19.35 -2.29
CA SER A 649 12.38 -20.11 -3.11
C SER A 649 13.18 -21.12 -2.28
N GLU A 650 13.03 -22.42 -2.59
CA GLU A 650 13.82 -23.47 -1.95
C GLU A 650 15.30 -23.40 -2.36
N GLU A 651 15.61 -23.00 -3.58
CA GLU A 651 17.00 -22.89 -4.07
C GLU A 651 17.76 -21.78 -3.33
N LEU A 652 17.13 -20.62 -3.18
CA LEU A 652 17.71 -19.46 -2.51
C LEU A 652 17.50 -19.46 -0.99
N GLN A 653 16.79 -20.47 -0.45
CA GLN A 653 16.38 -20.55 0.96
C GLN A 653 15.60 -19.31 1.43
N ILE A 654 14.79 -18.74 0.53
CA ILE A 654 13.91 -17.60 0.81
C ILE A 654 12.58 -18.16 1.31
N PRO A 655 12.17 -17.86 2.57
CA PRO A 655 10.88 -18.28 3.07
C PRO A 655 9.75 -17.47 2.39
N PRO A 656 8.52 -18.02 2.34
CA PRO A 656 7.38 -17.28 1.81
C PRO A 656 7.15 -15.95 2.51
N SER A 657 6.76 -14.93 1.75
CA SER A 657 6.42 -13.61 2.27
C SER A 657 4.98 -13.22 1.90
N GLU A 658 4.41 -12.34 2.72
CA GLU A 658 3.06 -11.81 2.51
C GLU A 658 3.13 -10.28 2.52
N CYS A 659 2.33 -9.61 1.68
CA CYS A 659 2.35 -8.16 1.61
C CYS A 659 1.86 -7.53 2.93
N SER A 660 2.32 -6.32 3.22
CA SER A 660 1.99 -5.66 4.48
C SER A 660 0.49 -5.38 4.61
N LYS A 661 0.01 -5.34 5.86
CA LYS A 661 -1.41 -5.18 6.24
C LYS A 661 -1.56 -4.08 7.28
N THR A 662 -0.96 -2.94 6.99
CA THR A 662 -0.74 -1.87 7.97
C THR A 662 -1.96 -0.98 8.07
N ILE A 663 -2.45 -0.77 9.30
CA ILE A 663 -3.40 0.30 9.62
C ILE A 663 -2.77 1.15 10.70
N THR A 664 -2.25 2.29 10.27
CA THR A 664 -1.61 3.25 11.16
C THR A 664 -2.68 4.08 11.85
N VAL A 665 -2.66 4.06 13.18
CA VAL A 665 -3.42 5.00 13.99
C VAL A 665 -2.48 6.15 14.31
N ASN A 666 -2.73 7.35 13.78
CA ASN A 666 -2.02 8.53 14.26
C ASN A 666 -2.41 8.73 15.73
N PRO A 667 -1.48 8.55 16.66
CA PRO A 667 -1.83 8.45 18.07
C PRO A 667 -2.04 9.85 18.69
N THR A 668 -1.74 10.93 17.95
CA THR A 668 -2.01 12.32 18.36
C THR A 668 -3.35 12.84 17.85
N THR A 669 -3.75 12.48 16.62
CA THR A 669 -4.99 12.97 15.98
C THR A 669 -6.14 11.97 16.04
N ASN A 670 -5.87 10.68 16.32
CA ASN A 670 -6.77 9.54 16.09
C ASN A 670 -7.20 9.36 14.62
N GLU A 671 -6.45 9.95 13.70
CA GLU A 671 -6.61 9.69 12.27
C GLU A 671 -6.14 8.27 11.95
N LEU A 672 -6.90 7.58 11.11
CA LEU A 672 -6.54 6.26 10.61
C LEU A 672 -6.00 6.43 9.20
N ILE A 673 -4.77 6.00 8.99
CA ILE A 673 -4.17 5.84 7.67
C ILE A 673 -4.25 4.35 7.36
N ILE A 674 -5.04 4.01 6.35
CA ILE A 674 -5.27 2.63 5.89
C ILE A 674 -4.56 2.42 4.58
N ASP A 675 -3.96 1.25 4.43
CA ASP A 675 -3.33 0.81 3.19
C ASP A 675 -4.37 0.33 2.17
N VAL A 676 -4.01 0.27 0.89
CA VAL A 676 -4.92 -0.06 -0.24
C VAL A 676 -5.57 -1.45 -0.12
N ASN A 677 -4.94 -2.36 0.61
CA ASN A 677 -5.40 -3.72 0.85
C ASN A 677 -6.09 -3.89 2.22
N THR A 678 -6.28 -2.81 2.97
CA THR A 678 -6.94 -2.80 4.28
C THR A 678 -8.18 -1.92 4.30
N ILE A 679 -9.16 -2.27 5.15
CA ILE A 679 -10.40 -1.49 5.25
C ILE A 679 -11.00 -1.53 6.65
N ARG A 680 -11.45 -0.36 7.12
CA ARG A 680 -12.28 -0.21 8.31
C ARG A 680 -13.74 -0.14 7.89
N ILE A 681 -14.56 -1.05 8.41
CA ILE A 681 -15.98 -1.11 8.06
C ILE A 681 -16.86 -1.45 9.26
N VAL A 682 -18.09 -0.93 9.26
CA VAL A 682 -19.13 -1.26 10.24
C VAL A 682 -20.28 -1.94 9.49
N PRO A 683 -20.53 -3.24 9.70
CA PRO A 683 -21.66 -3.92 9.10
C PRO A 683 -22.95 -3.34 9.67
N SER A 684 -23.92 -3.16 8.80
CA SER A 684 -25.22 -2.61 9.19
C SER A 684 -26.30 -3.13 8.25
N THR A 685 -27.52 -3.17 8.74
CA THR A 685 -28.69 -3.39 7.88
C THR A 685 -28.85 -2.21 6.93
N PRO A 686 -29.19 -2.44 5.64
CA PRO A 686 -29.60 -1.37 4.74
C PRO A 686 -30.87 -0.67 5.22
N ALA A 687 -31.09 0.56 4.76
CA ALA A 687 -32.34 1.29 5.04
C ALA A 687 -33.56 0.47 4.57
N ILE A 688 -34.62 0.43 5.38
CA ILE A 688 -35.78 -0.46 5.14
C ILE A 688 -36.55 -0.19 3.83
N GLY A 689 -36.26 0.92 3.15
CA GLY A 689 -36.77 1.29 1.82
C GLY A 689 -35.90 0.92 0.63
N LEU A 690 -34.76 0.25 0.84
CA LEU A 690 -33.84 -0.12 -0.24
C LEU A 690 -34.52 -1.07 -1.25
N VAL A 691 -34.43 -0.71 -2.53
CA VAL A 691 -34.65 -1.56 -3.70
C VAL A 691 -33.28 -1.75 -4.35
N ARG A 692 -32.80 -3.00 -4.38
CA ARG A 692 -31.45 -3.32 -4.89
C ARG A 692 -31.36 -3.04 -6.38
N GLY A 693 -30.19 -2.56 -6.80
CA GLY A 693 -29.82 -2.45 -8.19
C GLY A 693 -29.79 -3.82 -8.87
N THR A 694 -29.99 -3.81 -10.18
CA THR A 694 -30.15 -5.03 -11.00
C THR A 694 -29.62 -4.82 -12.41
N ILE A 695 -29.36 -5.90 -13.13
CA ILE A 695 -29.22 -5.86 -14.60
C ILE A 695 -30.62 -5.64 -15.21
N LYS A 696 -30.74 -4.65 -16.09
CA LYS A 696 -31.99 -4.27 -16.76
C LYS A 696 -32.59 -5.48 -17.48
N ASP A 697 -33.83 -5.83 -17.11
CA ASP A 697 -34.57 -7.00 -17.60
C ASP A 697 -33.85 -8.36 -17.45
N ASN A 698 -32.74 -8.41 -16.69
CA ASN A 698 -31.84 -9.56 -16.57
C ASN A 698 -31.41 -10.11 -17.96
N LEU A 699 -31.16 -9.21 -18.91
CA LEU A 699 -30.89 -9.51 -20.32
C LEU A 699 -29.50 -9.03 -20.73
N ILE A 700 -28.82 -9.86 -21.52
CA ILE A 700 -27.66 -9.46 -22.33
C ILE A 700 -28.15 -9.35 -23.77
N GLU A 701 -28.07 -8.14 -24.35
CA GLU A 701 -28.51 -7.87 -25.71
C GLU A 701 -27.41 -8.22 -26.70
N HIS A 702 -27.73 -9.09 -27.68
CA HIS A 702 -26.85 -9.34 -28.82
C HIS A 702 -26.99 -8.22 -29.85
N ARG A 703 -26.01 -7.33 -29.92
CA ARG A 703 -25.97 -6.24 -30.91
C ARG A 703 -25.47 -6.74 -32.26
N ALA A 704 -24.47 -7.62 -32.25
CA ALA A 704 -23.87 -8.24 -33.42
C ALA A 704 -23.35 -9.65 -33.11
N GLY A 705 -23.15 -10.44 -34.17
CA GLY A 705 -22.64 -11.81 -34.09
C GLY A 705 -23.71 -12.85 -33.77
N VAL A 706 -23.27 -14.09 -33.55
CA VAL A 706 -24.13 -15.29 -33.46
C VAL A 706 -23.70 -16.27 -32.36
N THR A 707 -22.78 -15.87 -31.47
CA THR A 707 -22.26 -16.74 -30.42
C THR A 707 -23.36 -17.40 -29.57
N THR A 708 -23.06 -18.60 -29.08
CA THR A 708 -23.82 -19.28 -28.02
C THR A 708 -23.00 -19.45 -26.74
N GLY A 709 -21.83 -18.82 -26.67
CA GLY A 709 -21.04 -18.73 -25.45
C GLY A 709 -21.87 -18.12 -24.32
N LYS A 710 -21.56 -18.51 -23.09
CA LYS A 710 -22.33 -18.10 -21.92
C LYS A 710 -21.61 -16.98 -21.20
N ILE A 711 -22.34 -15.93 -20.84
CA ILE A 711 -21.87 -14.87 -19.95
C ILE A 711 -22.78 -14.84 -18.73
N ILE A 712 -22.17 -14.82 -17.55
CA ILE A 712 -22.86 -14.75 -16.27
C ILE A 712 -22.43 -13.44 -15.61
N LEU A 713 -23.42 -12.66 -15.19
CA LEU A 713 -23.26 -11.39 -14.49
C LEU A 713 -23.79 -11.55 -13.08
N ASP A 714 -22.89 -11.62 -12.10
CA ASP A 714 -23.24 -11.73 -10.68
C ASP A 714 -23.02 -10.37 -9.99
N ILE A 715 -24.06 -9.85 -9.34
CA ILE A 715 -23.97 -8.57 -8.62
C ILE A 715 -23.41 -8.84 -7.22
N VAL A 716 -22.16 -8.43 -7.00
CA VAL A 716 -21.42 -8.53 -5.74
C VAL A 716 -21.67 -7.29 -4.88
N ASP A 717 -21.60 -6.11 -5.50
CA ASP A 717 -22.00 -4.83 -4.92
C ASP A 717 -23.16 -4.23 -5.73
N TYR A 718 -24.28 -3.95 -5.07
CA TYR A 718 -25.43 -3.33 -5.70
C TYR A 718 -25.52 -1.82 -5.42
N TYR A 719 -24.64 -1.26 -4.58
CA TYR A 719 -24.56 0.17 -4.30
C TYR A 719 -23.70 0.90 -5.36
N SER A 720 -22.67 0.24 -5.88
CA SER A 720 -21.82 0.73 -6.98
C SER A 720 -22.53 0.82 -8.33
N LEU A 721 -23.65 0.13 -8.52
CA LEU A 721 -24.36 0.12 -9.79
C LEU A 721 -24.90 1.50 -10.14
N GLU A 722 -24.54 2.00 -11.32
CA GLU A 722 -25.07 3.24 -11.85
C GLU A 722 -26.36 3.04 -12.66
N ASN A 723 -27.18 4.08 -12.76
CA ASN A 723 -28.50 3.99 -13.37
C ASN A 723 -28.44 4.25 -14.88
N GLU A 724 -28.87 3.27 -15.67
CA GLU A 724 -28.80 3.30 -17.14
C GLU A 724 -27.36 3.35 -17.66
N ASN A 725 -26.37 2.90 -16.86
CA ASN A 725 -25.02 2.66 -17.36
C ASN A 725 -25.03 1.39 -18.25
N GLN A 726 -24.40 1.46 -19.41
CA GLN A 726 -24.36 0.40 -20.41
C GLN A 726 -22.92 -0.04 -20.63
N PHE A 727 -22.70 -1.35 -20.69
CA PHE A 727 -21.40 -1.95 -20.93
C PHE A 727 -21.40 -2.69 -22.27
N GLU A 728 -20.31 -2.58 -23.02
CA GLU A 728 -20.10 -3.28 -24.29
C GLU A 728 -19.02 -4.35 -24.16
N ILE A 729 -19.36 -5.58 -24.54
CA ILE A 729 -18.45 -6.72 -24.56
C ILE A 729 -18.09 -7.03 -26.01
N THR A 730 -16.79 -7.03 -26.30
CA THR A 730 -16.22 -7.32 -27.63
C THR A 730 -15.21 -8.46 -27.54
N PHE A 731 -14.99 -9.17 -28.64
CA PHE A 731 -14.18 -10.38 -28.67
C PHE A 731 -13.07 -10.31 -29.72
N ARG A 732 -12.00 -11.09 -29.50
CA ARG A 732 -10.91 -11.34 -30.46
C ARG A 732 -10.68 -12.85 -30.55
N GLU A 733 -10.23 -13.32 -31.71
CA GLU A 733 -9.93 -14.73 -31.95
C GLU A 733 -8.42 -15.00 -32.02
N SER A 734 -8.02 -16.27 -31.83
CA SER A 734 -6.63 -16.76 -31.93
C SER A 734 -5.62 -16.18 -30.93
N PRO A 735 -5.76 -16.43 -29.60
CA PRO A 735 -6.83 -17.20 -28.94
C PRO A 735 -8.07 -16.33 -28.64
N THR A 736 -9.19 -16.96 -28.24
CA THR A 736 -10.38 -16.23 -27.79
C THR A 736 -10.02 -15.31 -26.62
N ARG A 737 -10.33 -14.03 -26.75
CA ARG A 737 -10.19 -13.01 -25.69
C ARG A 737 -11.39 -12.08 -25.73
N TYR A 738 -11.68 -11.42 -24.63
CA TYR A 738 -12.74 -10.39 -24.60
C TYR A 738 -12.32 -9.13 -23.86
N SER A 739 -12.94 -8.02 -24.21
CA SER A 739 -12.82 -6.75 -23.51
C SER A 739 -14.20 -6.24 -23.14
N ILE A 740 -14.32 -5.59 -21.98
CA ILE A 740 -15.52 -4.87 -21.54
C ILE A 740 -15.20 -3.40 -21.53
N LYS A 741 -16.05 -2.61 -22.19
CA LYS A 741 -15.99 -1.16 -22.22
C LYS A 741 -17.16 -0.59 -21.42
N ASP A 742 -16.88 0.35 -20.53
CA ASP A 742 -17.91 1.17 -19.91
C ASP A 742 -18.31 2.30 -20.87
N LEU A 743 -19.62 2.47 -21.12
CA LEU A 743 -20.14 3.50 -22.01
C LEU A 743 -20.63 4.76 -21.26
N MET A 744 -20.50 4.81 -19.94
CA MET A 744 -20.68 6.01 -19.13
C MET A 744 -19.38 6.84 -19.12
N PRO A 745 -19.40 8.10 -19.57
CA PRO A 745 -18.24 8.98 -19.48
C PRO A 745 -17.84 9.27 -18.04
N ILE A 746 -16.56 9.03 -17.72
CA ILE A 746 -15.91 9.52 -16.51
C ILE A 746 -15.56 11.00 -16.72
N GLU A 747 -15.55 11.80 -15.65
CA GLU A 747 -15.09 13.19 -15.64
C GLU A 747 -14.10 13.40 -14.50
N ASP A 748 -12.81 13.46 -14.82
CA ASP A 748 -11.75 13.76 -13.84
C ASP A 748 -11.46 15.25 -13.79
N GLN A 749 -11.28 15.80 -12.59
CA GLN A 749 -10.75 17.15 -12.39
C GLN A 749 -9.27 17.07 -12.06
N VAL A 750 -8.41 17.54 -12.97
CA VAL A 750 -6.96 17.36 -12.89
C VAL A 750 -6.24 18.69 -13.05
N VAL A 751 -5.25 18.96 -12.19
CA VAL A 751 -4.31 20.05 -12.39
C VAL A 751 -3.26 19.60 -13.41
N ILE A 752 -3.41 20.06 -14.66
CA ILE A 752 -2.51 19.60 -15.74
C ILE A 752 -1.23 20.44 -15.75
N SER A 753 -0.11 19.75 -15.59
CA SER A 753 1.23 20.32 -15.78
C SER A 753 1.70 20.22 -17.23
N ILE A 754 2.56 21.14 -17.64
CA ILE A 754 3.24 21.12 -18.94
C ILE A 754 4.47 20.20 -18.79
N GLU A 755 4.66 19.31 -19.77
CA GLU A 755 5.77 18.33 -19.83
C GLU A 755 5.78 17.22 -18.77
N GLN A 756 5.07 17.37 -17.64
CA GLN A 756 4.91 16.33 -16.61
C GLN A 756 3.54 15.64 -16.69
N TYR A 757 3.54 14.32 -16.66
CA TYR A 757 2.31 13.52 -16.63
C TYR A 757 1.63 13.57 -15.26
N ARG A 758 0.30 13.42 -15.31
CA ARG A 758 -0.61 13.36 -14.16
C ARG A 758 -1.52 12.15 -14.32
N GLN A 759 -1.78 11.46 -13.21
CA GLN A 759 -2.60 10.27 -13.16
C GLN A 759 -4.08 10.62 -13.31
N LEU A 760 -4.81 9.84 -14.13
CA LEU A 760 -6.26 9.84 -14.23
C LEU A 760 -6.84 8.70 -13.38
N SER A 761 -8.15 8.77 -13.09
CA SER A 761 -8.83 7.79 -12.24
C SER A 761 -8.78 6.37 -12.80
N TYR A 762 -8.74 6.20 -14.12
CA TYR A 762 -8.71 4.89 -14.77
C TYR A 762 -7.64 4.77 -15.86
N GLN A 763 -7.15 3.55 -16.01
CA GLN A 763 -6.27 3.08 -17.09
C GLN A 763 -7.08 2.58 -18.29
N ASN A 764 -6.39 2.15 -19.36
CA ASN A 764 -7.00 1.60 -20.58
C ASN A 764 -8.08 2.52 -21.18
N ILE A 765 -7.73 3.78 -21.40
CA ILE A 765 -8.64 4.82 -21.88
C ILE A 765 -8.96 4.63 -23.37
N ASP A 766 -10.21 4.80 -23.76
CA ASP A 766 -10.56 4.91 -25.17
C ASP A 766 -10.17 6.29 -25.71
N LEU A 767 -9.01 6.38 -26.36
CA LEU A 767 -8.47 7.63 -26.90
C LEU A 767 -9.45 8.41 -27.78
N GLU A 768 -10.31 7.72 -28.56
CA GLU A 768 -11.28 8.38 -29.44
C GLU A 768 -12.39 9.10 -28.67
N SER A 769 -12.60 8.76 -27.39
CA SER A 769 -13.64 9.33 -26.53
C SER A 769 -13.19 10.57 -25.76
N VAL A 770 -11.88 10.82 -25.65
CA VAL A 770 -11.31 11.83 -24.76
C VAL A 770 -11.74 13.25 -25.16
N GLN A 771 -12.18 14.02 -24.19
CA GLN A 771 -12.40 15.46 -24.29
C GLN A 771 -11.82 16.18 -23.07
N VAL A 772 -10.95 17.16 -23.30
CA VAL A 772 -10.38 18.01 -22.25
C VAL A 772 -10.94 19.41 -22.37
N TYR A 773 -11.46 19.98 -21.28
CA TYR A 773 -11.98 21.34 -21.24
C TYR A 773 -11.70 22.09 -19.93
N ASP A 774 -11.65 23.41 -20.00
CA ASP A 774 -11.48 24.29 -18.83
C ASP A 774 -12.81 24.58 -18.12
N VAL A 775 -12.75 25.28 -16.99
CA VAL A 775 -13.93 25.74 -16.23
C VAL A 775 -14.88 26.65 -17.03
N ASN A 776 -14.44 27.20 -18.17
CA ASN A 776 -15.26 28.01 -19.06
C ASN A 776 -15.87 27.20 -20.22
N GLY A 777 -15.56 25.91 -20.34
CA GLY A 777 -16.00 25.01 -21.40
C GLY A 777 -15.21 25.15 -22.72
N ASN A 778 -14.01 25.72 -22.70
CA ASN A 778 -13.12 25.72 -23.87
C ASN A 778 -12.51 24.34 -24.04
N ILE A 779 -12.63 23.75 -25.23
CA ILE A 779 -12.12 22.40 -25.56
C ILE A 779 -10.68 22.50 -26.07
N PHE A 780 -9.84 21.58 -25.61
CA PHE A 780 -8.43 21.42 -26.02
C PHE A 780 -8.27 20.23 -26.96
N VAL A 781 -7.21 20.25 -27.77
CA VAL A 781 -6.97 19.25 -28.81
C VAL A 781 -5.79 18.34 -28.46
N ILE A 782 -6.00 17.03 -28.55
CA ILE A 782 -4.94 16.01 -28.37
C ILE A 782 -3.81 16.21 -29.39
N ASP A 783 -2.57 15.92 -29.00
CA ASP A 783 -1.33 16.12 -29.76
C ASP A 783 -0.99 17.58 -30.11
N GLN A 784 -1.82 18.54 -29.70
CA GLN A 784 -1.58 19.98 -29.88
C GLN A 784 -1.49 20.72 -28.54
N ASP A 785 -2.47 20.50 -27.66
CA ASP A 785 -2.57 21.15 -26.36
C ASP A 785 -2.18 20.19 -25.22
N TYR A 786 -2.46 18.89 -25.38
CA TYR A 786 -2.15 17.84 -24.41
C TYR A 786 -1.81 16.50 -25.08
N GLU A 787 -1.17 15.60 -24.33
CA GLU A 787 -0.87 14.22 -24.70
C GLU A 787 -1.44 13.28 -23.62
N ILE A 788 -1.92 12.10 -24.03
CA ILE A 788 -2.41 11.05 -23.14
C ILE A 788 -1.66 9.74 -23.40
N LEU A 789 -1.30 9.05 -22.32
CA LEU A 789 -0.91 7.65 -22.32
C LEU A 789 -2.11 6.85 -21.86
N ASP A 790 -2.81 6.24 -22.80
CA ASP A 790 -4.10 5.60 -22.60
C ASP A 790 -4.01 4.32 -21.78
N GLU A 791 -3.01 3.48 -22.03
CA GLU A 791 -2.80 2.24 -21.27
C GLU A 791 -2.50 2.56 -19.80
N MET A 792 -1.74 3.62 -19.51
CA MET A 792 -1.38 4.04 -18.14
C MET A 792 -2.40 4.98 -17.49
N GLY A 793 -3.35 5.52 -18.25
CA GLY A 793 -4.27 6.55 -17.76
C GLY A 793 -3.56 7.83 -17.32
N LYS A 794 -2.57 8.33 -18.09
CA LYS A 794 -1.80 9.54 -17.73
C LYS A 794 -1.98 10.66 -18.74
N ILE A 795 -2.03 11.92 -18.30
CA ILE A 795 -2.18 13.12 -19.15
C ILE A 795 -1.12 14.18 -18.85
N LYS A 796 -0.63 14.89 -19.87
CA LYS A 796 0.19 16.10 -19.70
C LYS A 796 -0.16 17.19 -20.71
N GLY A 797 0.17 18.43 -20.39
CA GLY A 797 0.14 19.56 -21.32
C GLY A 797 1.36 19.57 -22.25
N ILE A 798 1.17 20.07 -23.47
CA ILE A 798 2.24 20.22 -24.47
C ILE A 798 2.81 21.64 -24.42
N ALA A 799 4.14 21.76 -24.38
CA ALA A 799 4.82 23.05 -24.42
C ALA A 799 4.45 23.86 -25.69
N GLY A 800 3.96 25.09 -25.48
CA GLY A 800 3.47 25.96 -26.56
C GLY A 800 2.01 25.70 -26.98
N GLY A 801 1.32 24.75 -26.35
CA GLY A 801 -0.12 24.55 -26.44
C GLY A 801 -0.92 25.62 -25.71
N SER A 802 -2.25 25.45 -25.68
CA SER A 802 -3.19 26.39 -25.05
C SER A 802 -3.43 26.10 -23.56
N ILE A 803 -2.99 24.93 -23.06
CA ILE A 803 -3.02 24.59 -21.63
C ILE A 803 -2.03 25.49 -20.88
N THR A 804 -2.41 25.89 -19.68
CA THR A 804 -1.62 26.75 -18.79
C THR A 804 -1.31 25.97 -17.51
N GLU A 805 -0.02 25.94 -17.15
CA GLU A 805 0.50 25.32 -15.93
C GLU A 805 -0.32 25.67 -14.68
N GLY A 806 -0.61 24.67 -13.85
CA GLY A 806 -1.25 24.85 -12.55
C GLY A 806 -2.75 25.15 -12.57
N ASN A 807 -3.39 25.13 -13.75
CA ASN A 807 -4.85 25.23 -13.84
C ASN A 807 -5.52 23.84 -13.77
N THR A 808 -6.70 23.80 -13.17
CA THR A 808 -7.57 22.61 -13.18
C THR A 808 -8.36 22.52 -14.48
N TYR A 809 -8.37 21.33 -15.07
CA TYR A 809 -9.12 20.96 -16.27
C TYR A 809 -10.04 19.78 -15.97
N THR A 810 -11.09 19.64 -16.77
CA THR A 810 -11.93 18.44 -16.76
C THR A 810 -11.57 17.56 -17.94
N VAL A 811 -11.23 16.30 -17.67
CA VAL A 811 -10.92 15.26 -18.66
C VAL A 811 -12.08 14.29 -18.68
N SER A 812 -12.84 14.26 -19.77
CA SER A 812 -13.95 13.33 -19.96
C SER A 812 -13.57 12.21 -20.92
N TYR A 813 -13.80 10.95 -20.54
CA TYR A 813 -13.40 9.79 -21.34
C TYR A 813 -14.19 8.52 -21.00
N LEU A 814 -14.16 7.55 -21.90
CA LEU A 814 -14.57 6.16 -21.69
C LEU A 814 -13.31 5.30 -21.47
N TYR A 815 -13.46 4.15 -20.80
CA TYR A 815 -12.34 3.25 -20.52
C TYR A 815 -12.77 1.79 -20.62
N TYR A 816 -11.79 0.88 -20.61
CA TYR A 816 -12.00 -0.56 -20.61
C TYR A 816 -11.69 -1.15 -19.23
N PRO A 817 -12.69 -1.38 -18.37
CA PRO A 817 -12.49 -2.06 -17.08
C PRO A 817 -11.84 -3.45 -17.20
N ILE A 818 -12.09 -4.15 -18.32
CA ILE A 818 -11.46 -5.43 -18.63
C ILE A 818 -10.94 -5.35 -20.07
N VAL A 819 -9.64 -5.60 -20.26
CA VAL A 819 -9.01 -5.59 -21.58
C VAL A 819 -8.40 -6.95 -21.91
N ASN A 820 -8.73 -7.51 -23.07
CA ASN A 820 -8.13 -8.74 -23.61
C ASN A 820 -8.10 -9.95 -22.65
N SER A 821 -9.09 -10.08 -21.76
CA SER A 821 -9.18 -11.19 -20.81
C SER A 821 -9.24 -12.53 -21.54
N LYS A 822 -8.48 -13.50 -21.03
CA LYS A 822 -8.41 -14.89 -21.53
C LYS A 822 -9.33 -15.84 -20.74
N ALA A 823 -10.01 -15.36 -19.70
CA ALA A 823 -10.86 -16.15 -18.81
C ALA A 823 -12.19 -16.52 -19.49
N VAL A 824 -12.16 -17.56 -20.33
CA VAL A 824 -13.29 -18.03 -21.15
C VAL A 824 -13.73 -19.45 -20.82
N SER A 825 -13.38 -19.96 -19.65
CA SER A 825 -13.68 -21.31 -19.14
C SER A 825 -14.34 -21.26 -17.75
N LEU A 826 -15.11 -20.21 -17.45
CA LEU A 826 -15.72 -19.91 -16.14
C LEU A 826 -14.71 -19.65 -15.02
N GLU A 827 -13.51 -19.18 -15.37
CA GLU A 827 -12.55 -18.71 -14.37
C GLU A 827 -13.07 -17.43 -13.69
N GLU A 828 -12.78 -17.29 -12.41
CA GLU A 828 -13.21 -16.15 -11.58
C GLU A 828 -12.09 -15.12 -11.37
N THR A 829 -11.13 -15.05 -12.29
CA THR A 829 -9.91 -14.25 -12.19
C THR A 829 -10.09 -12.78 -12.61
N ASN A 830 -11.21 -12.43 -13.25
CA ASN A 830 -11.43 -11.05 -13.67
C ASN A 830 -11.76 -10.14 -12.48
N PRO A 831 -11.34 -8.87 -12.53
CA PRO A 831 -11.75 -7.88 -11.55
C PRO A 831 -13.26 -7.64 -11.61
N ILE A 832 -13.82 -7.20 -10.48
CA ILE A 832 -15.23 -6.81 -10.38
C ILE A 832 -15.39 -5.38 -10.92
N VAL A 833 -16.31 -5.20 -11.87
CA VAL A 833 -16.55 -3.94 -12.58
C VAL A 833 -17.87 -3.36 -12.13
N ASP A 834 -17.87 -2.17 -11.53
CA ASP A 834 -19.07 -1.52 -10.97
C ASP A 834 -19.90 -2.43 -10.05
N GLY A 835 -19.23 -3.32 -9.30
CA GLY A 835 -19.88 -4.30 -8.42
C GLY A 835 -20.42 -5.53 -9.14
N ILE A 836 -20.14 -5.70 -10.43
CA ILE A 836 -20.53 -6.85 -11.25
C ILE A 836 -19.32 -7.75 -11.47
N LYS A 837 -19.46 -9.00 -11.06
CA LYS A 837 -18.55 -10.08 -11.43
C LYS A 837 -18.99 -10.66 -12.77
N VAL A 838 -18.05 -10.72 -13.71
CA VAL A 838 -18.29 -11.25 -15.05
C VAL A 838 -17.54 -12.56 -15.22
N THR A 839 -18.27 -13.65 -15.50
CA THR A 839 -17.67 -14.94 -15.87
C THR A 839 -18.15 -15.37 -17.25
N VAL A 840 -17.22 -15.87 -18.05
CA VAL A 840 -17.43 -16.16 -19.47
C VAL A 840 -17.07 -17.63 -19.74
N GLN A 841 -17.89 -18.29 -20.54
CA GLN A 841 -17.66 -19.65 -21.04
C GLN A 841 -17.76 -19.64 -22.57
N ASP A 842 -16.62 -19.74 -23.24
CA ASP A 842 -16.56 -20.04 -24.66
C ASP A 842 -16.92 -21.52 -24.89
N ILE A 843 -17.28 -21.84 -26.13
CA ILE A 843 -17.68 -23.18 -26.51
C ILE A 843 -17.11 -23.52 -27.87
N GLU A 844 -16.59 -24.73 -28.02
CA GLU A 844 -16.09 -25.17 -29.32
C GLU A 844 -17.22 -25.23 -30.37
N LEU A 845 -16.86 -24.91 -31.61
CA LEU A 845 -17.77 -25.05 -32.74
C LEU A 845 -18.10 -26.54 -32.95
N ALA A 846 -19.33 -26.92 -32.64
CA ALA A 846 -19.79 -28.30 -32.76
C ALA A 846 -21.30 -28.37 -33.04
N LEU A 847 -21.79 -29.54 -33.45
CA LEU A 847 -23.23 -29.76 -33.58
C LEU A 847 -23.88 -29.78 -32.18
N ASN A 848 -24.92 -28.96 -31.98
CA ASN A 848 -25.72 -29.02 -30.77
C ASN A 848 -26.71 -30.18 -30.88
N VAL A 849 -26.32 -31.34 -30.33
CA VAL A 849 -27.09 -32.60 -30.43
C VAL A 849 -28.45 -32.49 -29.73
N GLU A 850 -28.56 -31.69 -28.66
CA GLU A 850 -29.81 -31.54 -27.91
C GLU A 850 -30.88 -30.76 -28.69
N ASN A 851 -30.45 -29.79 -29.50
CA ASN A 851 -31.33 -28.95 -30.33
C ASN A 851 -31.47 -29.43 -31.77
N THR A 852 -30.57 -30.30 -32.23
CA THR A 852 -30.65 -30.94 -33.55
C THR A 852 -31.65 -32.09 -33.52
N LYS A 853 -32.93 -31.78 -33.76
CA LYS A 853 -34.05 -32.72 -33.64
C LYS A 853 -35.23 -32.35 -34.51
N TRP A 854 -36.15 -33.30 -34.69
CA TRP A 854 -37.46 -33.03 -35.27
C TRP A 854 -38.27 -32.10 -34.37
N SER A 855 -39.11 -31.26 -34.99
CA SER A 855 -40.05 -30.41 -34.29
C SER A 855 -41.00 -31.23 -33.41
N ILE A 856 -41.45 -30.66 -32.28
CA ILE A 856 -42.31 -31.36 -31.31
C ILE A 856 -43.64 -31.82 -31.93
N SER A 857 -44.11 -31.13 -32.97
CA SER A 857 -45.31 -31.48 -33.72
C SER A 857 -45.10 -32.60 -34.74
N SER A 858 -43.85 -32.97 -35.03
CA SER A 858 -43.53 -33.97 -36.03
C SER A 858 -43.83 -35.39 -35.54
N SER A 859 -44.37 -36.21 -36.45
CA SER A 859 -44.56 -37.64 -36.23
C SER A 859 -43.57 -38.50 -37.02
N CYS A 860 -42.60 -37.85 -37.70
CA CYS A 860 -41.59 -38.51 -38.50
C CYS A 860 -40.77 -39.49 -37.66
N SER A 861 -40.54 -40.68 -38.20
CA SER A 861 -39.77 -41.74 -37.52
C SER A 861 -38.38 -41.95 -38.13
N TRP A 862 -37.91 -41.05 -38.98
CA TRP A 862 -36.59 -41.14 -39.60
C TRP A 862 -35.49 -40.77 -38.62
N SER A 863 -34.38 -41.51 -38.68
CA SER A 863 -33.18 -41.24 -37.87
C SER A 863 -32.26 -40.28 -38.63
N PRO A 864 -32.01 -39.06 -38.12
CA PRO A 864 -31.07 -38.14 -38.73
C PRO A 864 -29.63 -38.52 -38.40
N GLU A 865 -28.72 -38.27 -39.33
CA GLU A 865 -27.28 -38.14 -39.12
C GLU A 865 -26.88 -36.78 -39.68
N VAL A 866 -26.18 -35.97 -38.88
CA VAL A 866 -25.67 -34.66 -39.30
C VAL A 866 -24.20 -34.61 -38.98
N ILE A 867 -23.37 -34.32 -39.98
CA ILE A 867 -21.92 -34.24 -39.87
C ILE A 867 -21.40 -33.03 -40.64
N PRO A 868 -20.18 -32.54 -40.36
CA PRO A 868 -19.51 -31.59 -41.24
C PRO A 868 -19.33 -32.21 -42.63
N PHE A 869 -19.30 -31.40 -43.68
CA PHE A 869 -19.15 -31.89 -45.06
C PHE A 869 -17.93 -32.82 -45.19
N ASN A 870 -18.16 -34.03 -45.73
CA ASN A 870 -17.16 -35.13 -45.80
C ASN A 870 -16.52 -35.55 -44.46
N GLY A 871 -17.16 -35.23 -43.33
CA GLY A 871 -16.65 -35.53 -42.00
C GLY A 871 -15.36 -34.79 -41.65
N ALA A 872 -15.12 -33.61 -42.23
CA ALA A 872 -13.92 -32.81 -41.97
C ALA A 872 -14.25 -31.50 -41.25
N ASP A 873 -13.60 -31.27 -40.11
CA ASP A 873 -13.89 -30.16 -39.18
C ASP A 873 -13.75 -28.77 -39.82
N GLN A 874 -12.90 -28.61 -40.83
CA GLN A 874 -12.72 -27.35 -41.57
C GLN A 874 -14.01 -26.83 -42.27
N PHE A 875 -15.03 -27.69 -42.41
CA PHE A 875 -16.32 -27.32 -43.01
C PHE A 875 -17.40 -27.01 -41.96
N MET A 876 -17.12 -27.20 -40.67
CA MET A 876 -18.02 -26.75 -39.62
C MET A 876 -18.30 -25.26 -39.77
N TYR A 877 -19.54 -24.86 -39.53
CA TYR A 877 -19.96 -23.48 -39.69
C TYR A 877 -20.93 -23.07 -38.58
N PRO A 878 -20.77 -21.88 -37.98
CA PRO A 878 -21.62 -21.42 -36.88
C PRO A 878 -22.98 -20.95 -37.42
N GLY A 879 -23.88 -21.90 -37.68
CA GLY A 879 -25.22 -21.65 -38.20
C GLY A 879 -26.28 -22.58 -37.60
N ALA A 880 -27.53 -22.11 -37.57
CA ALA A 880 -28.71 -22.89 -37.20
C ALA A 880 -29.67 -22.94 -38.40
N TYR A 881 -30.10 -24.14 -38.78
CA TYR A 881 -30.87 -24.38 -39.99
C TYR A 881 -32.19 -25.08 -39.71
N GLU A 882 -33.21 -24.73 -40.49
CA GLU A 882 -34.50 -25.43 -40.53
C GLU A 882 -34.63 -26.18 -41.86
N VAL A 883 -34.79 -27.50 -41.78
CA VAL A 883 -35.17 -28.35 -42.92
C VAL A 883 -36.69 -28.51 -42.91
N ARG A 884 -37.38 -27.80 -43.81
CA ARG A 884 -38.85 -27.72 -43.86
C ARG A 884 -39.40 -28.63 -44.95
N PHE A 885 -40.26 -29.59 -44.61
CA PHE A 885 -40.79 -30.60 -45.55
C PHE A 885 -42.15 -30.21 -46.14
N PHE A 886 -42.38 -30.65 -47.38
CA PHE A 886 -43.58 -30.41 -48.18
C PHE A 886 -44.09 -31.70 -48.85
N ASP A 887 -45.39 -31.70 -49.19
CA ASP A 887 -46.04 -32.81 -49.91
C ASP A 887 -45.71 -32.81 -51.42
N GLU A 888 -45.25 -31.67 -51.94
CA GLU A 888 -44.85 -31.48 -53.34
C GLU A 888 -43.35 -31.22 -53.45
N ILE A 889 -42.79 -31.42 -54.64
CA ILE A 889 -41.39 -31.08 -54.95
C ILE A 889 -41.26 -29.55 -54.95
N VAL A 890 -40.36 -29.02 -54.11
CA VAL A 890 -40.10 -27.58 -53.94
C VAL A 890 -38.70 -27.16 -54.41
N ASP A 891 -37.79 -28.13 -54.61
CA ASP A 891 -36.47 -28.07 -55.27
C ASP A 891 -35.70 -26.73 -55.23
N THR A 892 -34.73 -26.64 -54.33
CA THR A 892 -33.70 -25.60 -54.24
C THR A 892 -32.28 -26.12 -54.46
N SER A 893 -32.13 -27.13 -55.33
CA SER A 893 -30.86 -27.84 -55.50
C SER A 893 -29.79 -27.00 -56.23
N SER A 894 -28.54 -27.10 -55.75
CA SER A 894 -27.37 -26.43 -56.31
C SER A 894 -26.47 -27.38 -57.10
N THR A 895 -25.79 -26.86 -58.11
CA THR A 895 -24.76 -27.59 -58.88
C THR A 895 -23.34 -27.05 -58.63
N THR A 896 -23.20 -26.14 -57.66
CA THR A 896 -22.00 -25.32 -57.47
C THR A 896 -20.80 -26.10 -56.92
N LEU A 897 -21.01 -27.16 -56.10
CA LEU A 897 -19.92 -28.01 -55.58
C LEU A 897 -19.17 -28.79 -56.66
N HIS A 898 -19.87 -29.36 -57.64
CA HIS A 898 -19.25 -30.06 -58.77
C HIS A 898 -20.27 -30.29 -59.91
N PRO A 899 -19.87 -30.12 -61.20
CA PRO A 899 -20.77 -30.31 -62.35
C PRO A 899 -21.35 -31.72 -62.53
N SER A 900 -20.83 -32.72 -61.80
CA SER A 900 -21.30 -34.11 -61.86
C SER A 900 -22.32 -34.47 -60.79
N PHE A 901 -22.58 -33.60 -59.81
CA PHE A 901 -23.71 -33.75 -58.91
C PHE A 901 -24.94 -33.21 -59.65
N GLY A 902 -25.93 -34.08 -59.88
CA GLY A 902 -27.11 -33.76 -60.67
C GLY A 902 -28.07 -32.81 -59.94
N ILE A 903 -29.05 -32.27 -60.67
CA ILE A 903 -30.19 -31.56 -60.07
C ILE A 903 -31.14 -32.64 -59.53
N SER A 904 -30.90 -33.12 -58.31
CA SER A 904 -31.84 -34.02 -57.64
C SER A 904 -32.99 -33.19 -57.09
N ARG A 905 -34.20 -33.52 -57.49
CA ARG A 905 -35.41 -32.83 -57.02
C ARG A 905 -35.70 -33.25 -55.58
N MET A 906 -36.03 -32.30 -54.73
CA MET A 906 -36.34 -32.53 -53.32
C MET A 906 -37.66 -31.89 -52.92
N ASN A 907 -38.27 -32.44 -51.87
CA ASN A 907 -39.53 -31.97 -51.29
C ASN A 907 -39.31 -31.23 -49.96
N PHE A 908 -38.10 -30.74 -49.71
CA PHE A 908 -37.78 -29.90 -48.56
C PHE A 908 -37.03 -28.64 -48.99
N GLU A 909 -37.06 -27.64 -48.12
CA GLU A 909 -36.22 -26.44 -48.21
C GLU A 909 -35.34 -26.36 -46.96
N VAL A 910 -34.12 -25.84 -47.11
CA VAL A 910 -33.24 -25.51 -45.98
C VAL A 910 -33.21 -24.00 -45.82
N TRP A 911 -33.39 -23.53 -44.59
CA TRP A 911 -33.35 -22.12 -44.24
C TRP A 911 -32.31 -21.88 -43.16
N ASP A 912 -31.36 -20.97 -43.38
CA ASP A 912 -30.56 -20.40 -42.30
C ASP A 912 -31.50 -19.55 -41.45
N VAL A 913 -31.66 -19.95 -40.19
CA VAL A 913 -32.46 -19.26 -39.17
C VAL A 913 -31.59 -18.89 -37.97
N THR A 914 -30.28 -18.78 -38.16
CA THR A 914 -29.32 -18.42 -37.13
C THR A 914 -29.77 -17.13 -36.44
N PRO A 915 -30.01 -17.15 -35.12
CA PRO A 915 -30.35 -15.94 -34.38
C PRO A 915 -29.30 -14.85 -34.61
N GLY A 916 -29.74 -13.64 -34.93
CA GLY A 916 -28.85 -12.51 -35.29
C GLY A 916 -28.63 -12.33 -36.80
N ARG A 917 -28.96 -13.32 -37.63
CA ARG A 917 -28.97 -13.18 -39.10
C ARG A 917 -30.39 -13.02 -39.64
N ILE A 918 -30.50 -12.42 -40.83
CA ILE A 918 -31.77 -12.37 -41.56
C ILE A 918 -32.04 -13.78 -42.10
N PRO A 919 -33.19 -14.42 -41.78
CA PRO A 919 -33.45 -15.76 -42.27
C PRO A 919 -33.45 -15.82 -43.79
N MET A 920 -32.66 -16.72 -44.35
CA MET A 920 -32.47 -16.88 -45.79
C MET A 920 -32.61 -18.35 -46.18
N GLN A 921 -33.10 -18.60 -47.38
CA GLN A 921 -33.15 -19.94 -47.94
C GLN A 921 -31.78 -20.32 -48.48
N GLU A 922 -31.24 -21.45 -48.03
CA GLU A 922 -29.94 -21.94 -48.44
C GLU A 922 -30.02 -22.89 -49.64
N GLU A 923 -28.95 -22.87 -50.43
CA GLU A 923 -28.74 -23.81 -51.51
C GLU A 923 -28.36 -25.19 -50.94
N VAL A 924 -28.81 -26.28 -51.56
CA VAL A 924 -28.48 -27.65 -51.10
C VAL A 924 -27.96 -28.48 -52.26
N THR A 925 -26.82 -29.14 -52.08
CA THR A 925 -26.33 -30.13 -53.05
C THR A 925 -26.68 -31.53 -52.58
N ILE A 926 -27.33 -32.31 -53.44
CA ILE A 926 -27.66 -33.71 -53.14
C ILE A 926 -26.61 -34.65 -53.75
N ILE A 927 -26.14 -35.61 -52.96
CA ILE A 927 -25.35 -36.74 -53.44
C ILE A 927 -26.22 -37.99 -53.29
N GLU A 928 -26.69 -38.54 -54.42
CA GLU A 928 -27.47 -39.77 -54.45
C GLU A 928 -26.58 -40.99 -54.19
N GLU A 929 -26.88 -41.74 -53.14
CA GLU A 929 -26.09 -42.87 -52.68
C GLU A 929 -26.76 -44.19 -53.12
N GLY A 930 -26.17 -44.88 -54.10
CA GLY A 930 -26.70 -46.15 -54.60
C GLY A 930 -26.33 -46.49 -56.04
N ASN A 931 -26.84 -47.63 -56.53
CA ASN A 931 -26.51 -48.15 -57.88
C ASN A 931 -27.45 -47.65 -58.99
N ASN A 932 -28.45 -46.82 -58.69
CA ASN A 932 -29.44 -46.35 -59.68
C ASN A 932 -29.97 -44.95 -59.35
N PRO A 933 -29.17 -43.88 -59.59
CA PRO A 933 -29.60 -42.50 -59.37
C PRO A 933 -30.79 -42.14 -60.27
N ASP A 934 -31.82 -41.54 -59.71
CA ASP A 934 -33.08 -41.20 -60.40
C ASP A 934 -33.44 -39.69 -60.36
N SER A 935 -32.51 -38.85 -59.89
CA SER A 935 -32.68 -37.39 -59.82
C SER A 935 -33.84 -36.97 -58.90
N LEU A 936 -34.06 -37.75 -57.84
CA LEU A 936 -35.04 -37.50 -56.78
C LEU A 936 -34.40 -37.85 -55.44
N TRP A 937 -34.39 -36.89 -54.51
CA TRP A 937 -33.90 -37.15 -53.15
C TRP A 937 -34.74 -38.20 -52.43
N SER A 938 -34.09 -39.13 -51.75
CA SER A 938 -34.70 -40.19 -50.95
C SER A 938 -33.94 -40.41 -49.62
N PRO A 939 -34.60 -40.95 -48.57
CA PRO A 939 -33.89 -41.31 -47.33
C PRO A 939 -32.72 -42.27 -47.61
N GLY A 940 -31.51 -41.85 -47.22
CA GLY A 940 -30.23 -42.49 -47.56
C GLY A 940 -29.32 -41.63 -48.44
N ASP A 941 -29.86 -40.66 -49.17
CA ASP A 941 -29.09 -39.68 -49.93
C ASP A 941 -28.57 -38.56 -49.03
N ARG A 942 -27.34 -38.10 -49.28
CA ARG A 942 -26.70 -37.03 -48.51
C ARG A 942 -27.14 -35.67 -49.03
N ALA A 943 -27.60 -34.80 -48.15
CA ALA A 943 -27.93 -33.41 -48.46
C ALA A 943 -26.90 -32.46 -47.82
N ILE A 944 -26.19 -31.69 -48.64
CA ILE A 944 -25.12 -30.78 -48.22
C ILE A 944 -25.63 -29.35 -48.26
N ILE A 945 -25.59 -28.67 -47.12
CA ILE A 945 -25.96 -27.26 -47.00
C ILE A 945 -24.82 -26.42 -47.59
N MET A 946 -25.19 -25.57 -48.54
CA MET A 946 -24.29 -24.67 -49.26
C MET A 946 -24.44 -23.26 -48.69
N ASP A 947 -23.36 -22.70 -48.15
CA ASP A 947 -23.39 -21.40 -47.45
C ASP A 947 -22.03 -20.67 -47.63
N GLY A 948 -22.06 -19.34 -47.52
CA GLY A 948 -20.90 -18.44 -47.62
C GLY A 948 -20.58 -17.90 -49.03
N GLU A 949 -19.57 -17.03 -49.12
CA GLU A 949 -19.07 -16.42 -50.37
C GLU A 949 -17.53 -16.61 -50.47
N PRO A 950 -17.02 -17.44 -51.40
CA PRO A 950 -17.75 -18.22 -52.39
C PRO A 950 -18.53 -19.38 -51.77
N LEU A 951 -19.67 -19.69 -52.37
CA LEU A 951 -20.57 -20.75 -51.93
C LEU A 951 -19.85 -22.09 -51.78
N GLY A 952 -19.90 -22.68 -50.57
CA GLY A 952 -19.20 -23.93 -50.23
C GLY A 952 -20.04 -24.82 -49.32
N GLY A 953 -19.74 -26.13 -49.31
CA GLY A 953 -20.44 -27.10 -48.45
C GLY A 953 -20.03 -26.92 -47.00
N LYS A 954 -21.00 -26.82 -46.10
CA LYS A 954 -20.77 -26.65 -44.64
C LYS A 954 -21.14 -27.91 -43.87
N TRP A 955 -22.41 -28.05 -43.55
CA TRP A 955 -22.98 -29.22 -42.89
C TRP A 955 -23.64 -30.13 -43.93
N GLU A 956 -23.63 -31.43 -43.67
CA GLU A 956 -24.43 -32.39 -44.43
C GLU A 956 -25.32 -33.18 -43.49
N PHE A 957 -26.50 -33.55 -43.98
CA PHE A 957 -27.44 -34.39 -43.25
C PHE A 957 -27.95 -35.53 -44.13
N THR A 958 -28.16 -36.68 -43.48
CA THR A 958 -28.72 -37.89 -44.08
C THR A 958 -29.82 -38.41 -43.17
N PHE A 959 -30.96 -38.78 -43.74
CA PHE A 959 -32.05 -39.41 -42.99
C PHE A 959 -32.11 -40.90 -43.30
N PHE A 960 -32.04 -41.74 -42.27
CA PHE A 960 -32.14 -43.19 -42.37
C PHE A 960 -33.51 -43.69 -41.91
N LEU A 961 -33.97 -44.77 -42.52
CA LEU A 961 -35.16 -45.48 -42.06
C LEU A 961 -34.87 -46.20 -40.74
N PRO A 962 -35.84 -46.30 -39.81
CA PRO A 962 -35.62 -46.97 -38.52
C PRO A 962 -35.33 -48.46 -38.71
N ASP A 963 -34.38 -49.00 -37.93
CA ASP A 963 -33.95 -50.41 -37.98
C ASP A 963 -35.08 -51.42 -37.65
N SER A 964 -36.12 -50.98 -36.94
CA SER A 964 -37.32 -51.77 -36.65
C SER A 964 -38.52 -50.87 -36.32
N GLY A 965 -39.74 -51.30 -36.70
CA GLY A 965 -40.99 -50.57 -36.44
C GLY A 965 -41.71 -50.08 -37.71
N ASP A 966 -42.84 -49.39 -37.53
CA ASP A 966 -43.55 -48.73 -38.63
C ASP A 966 -42.79 -47.45 -39.03
N THR A 967 -42.57 -47.25 -40.32
CA THR A 967 -41.95 -46.03 -40.85
C THR A 967 -43.00 -44.96 -41.11
N ILE A 968 -42.86 -43.81 -40.47
CA ILE A 968 -43.65 -42.60 -40.73
C ILE A 968 -42.74 -41.60 -41.45
N SER A 969 -43.04 -41.33 -42.71
CA SER A 969 -42.30 -40.35 -43.52
C SER A 969 -42.56 -38.92 -43.05
N ALA A 970 -41.59 -38.03 -43.28
CA ALA A 970 -41.80 -36.59 -43.13
C ALA A 970 -42.83 -36.10 -44.17
N GLY A 971 -43.84 -35.36 -43.72
CA GLY A 971 -44.89 -34.76 -44.54
C GLY A 971 -44.93 -33.24 -44.45
N ALA A 972 -45.86 -32.60 -45.16
CA ALA A 972 -45.99 -31.15 -45.14
C ALA A 972 -46.18 -30.59 -43.72
N GLY A 973 -45.29 -29.66 -43.33
CA GLY A 973 -45.29 -29.01 -42.01
C GLY A 973 -44.36 -29.66 -40.98
N ASP A 974 -43.72 -30.78 -41.31
CA ASP A 974 -42.60 -31.30 -40.52
C ASP A 974 -41.36 -30.41 -40.70
N VAL A 975 -40.66 -30.15 -39.61
CA VAL A 975 -39.41 -29.36 -39.59
C VAL A 975 -38.36 -30.15 -38.81
N PHE A 976 -37.18 -30.30 -39.39
CA PHE A 976 -36.01 -30.80 -38.69
C PHE A 976 -35.04 -29.65 -38.43
N PHE A 977 -34.67 -29.45 -37.17
CA PHE A 977 -33.72 -28.41 -36.77
C PHE A 977 -32.31 -28.97 -36.77
N ILE A 978 -31.37 -28.19 -37.29
CA ILE A 978 -29.93 -28.40 -37.15
C ILE A 978 -29.40 -27.18 -36.42
N ASP A 979 -28.85 -27.38 -35.22
CA ASP A 979 -28.31 -26.29 -34.42
C ASP A 979 -26.85 -26.58 -34.07
N THR A 980 -26.08 -25.52 -33.84
CA THR A 980 -24.65 -25.59 -33.55
C THR A 980 -24.32 -24.85 -32.26
N HIS A 981 -23.33 -25.33 -31.53
CA HIS A 981 -22.59 -24.51 -30.58
C HIS A 981 -21.69 -23.57 -31.36
N ARG A 982 -21.74 -22.28 -31.03
CA ARG A 982 -21.06 -21.21 -31.76
C ARG A 982 -20.10 -20.51 -30.79
N PRO A 983 -18.78 -20.57 -31.01
CA PRO A 983 -17.80 -19.87 -30.17
C PRO A 983 -18.00 -18.36 -30.24
N PHE A 984 -17.37 -17.64 -29.31
CA PHE A 984 -17.18 -16.21 -29.45
C PHE A 984 -16.30 -15.90 -30.66
N ALA A 985 -16.72 -14.92 -31.44
CA ALA A 985 -16.06 -14.48 -32.66
C ALA A 985 -15.83 -12.96 -32.65
N GLU A 986 -14.89 -12.47 -33.44
CA GLU A 986 -14.58 -11.03 -33.54
C GLU A 986 -15.80 -10.18 -33.96
N SER A 987 -16.77 -10.81 -34.64
CA SER A 987 -18.03 -10.17 -35.04
C SER A 987 -19.08 -10.04 -33.93
N ASP A 988 -18.87 -10.68 -32.77
CA ASP A 988 -19.79 -10.62 -31.64
C ASP A 988 -19.65 -9.30 -30.88
N THR A 989 -20.79 -8.68 -30.58
CA THR A 989 -20.86 -7.50 -29.72
C THR A 989 -22.10 -7.63 -28.84
N LEU A 990 -21.88 -7.65 -27.53
CA LEU A 990 -22.93 -7.86 -26.54
C LEU A 990 -23.04 -6.64 -25.64
N LEU A 991 -24.25 -6.31 -25.21
CA LEU A 991 -24.53 -5.19 -24.32
C LEU A 991 -25.29 -5.65 -23.09
N PHE A 992 -24.97 -5.08 -21.93
CA PHE A 992 -25.85 -5.15 -20.76
C PHE A 992 -25.97 -3.76 -20.13
N THR A 993 -27.06 -3.53 -19.41
CA THR A 993 -27.35 -2.23 -18.80
C THR A 993 -27.68 -2.42 -17.33
N THR A 994 -27.15 -1.56 -16.48
CA THR A 994 -27.37 -1.58 -15.03
C THR A 994 -28.47 -0.61 -14.63
N VAL A 995 -29.11 -0.93 -13.52
CA VAL A 995 -30.08 -0.06 -12.84
C VAL A 995 -29.60 0.10 -11.41
N ALA A 996 -29.38 1.35 -10.98
CA ALA A 996 -28.87 1.65 -9.65
C ALA A 996 -29.84 1.24 -8.53
N SER A 997 -29.29 1.07 -7.34
CA SER A 997 -30.08 0.95 -6.12
C SER A 997 -30.91 2.21 -5.86
N GLN A 998 -32.15 2.03 -5.41
CA GLN A 998 -33.09 3.14 -5.18
C GLN A 998 -33.76 3.04 -3.81
N TYR A 999 -34.26 4.18 -3.34
CA TYR A 999 -35.02 4.25 -2.08
C TYR A 999 -36.52 4.44 -2.35
N ASP A 1000 -37.33 3.45 -1.99
CA ASP A 1000 -38.79 3.49 -2.11
C ASP A 1000 -39.46 3.68 -0.75
N LYS A 1001 -40.14 4.83 -0.59
CA LYS A 1001 -40.89 5.19 0.64
C LYS A 1001 -42.05 4.23 0.95
N THR A 1002 -42.65 3.62 -0.07
CA THR A 1002 -43.73 2.63 0.08
C THR A 1002 -43.19 1.33 0.66
N VAL A 1003 -42.03 0.88 0.16
CA VAL A 1003 -41.34 -0.30 0.69
C VAL A 1003 -40.92 -0.03 2.15
N ALA A 1004 -40.36 1.15 2.43
CA ALA A 1004 -40.01 1.56 3.79
C ALA A 1004 -41.21 1.55 4.73
N SER A 1005 -42.35 2.11 4.31
CA SER A 1005 -43.58 2.17 5.11
C SER A 1005 -44.08 0.77 5.51
N GLY A 1006 -43.95 -0.21 4.61
CA GLY A 1006 -44.29 -1.61 4.88
C GLY A 1006 -43.39 -2.32 5.89
N LYS A 1007 -42.23 -1.74 6.23
CA LYS A 1007 -41.21 -2.34 7.11
C LYS A 1007 -40.94 -1.56 8.39
N LEU A 1008 -41.61 -0.43 8.66
CA LEU A 1008 -41.40 0.37 9.89
C LEU A 1008 -41.52 -0.45 11.19
N ASP A 1009 -42.30 -1.52 11.19
CA ASP A 1009 -42.46 -2.38 12.36
C ASP A 1009 -41.22 -3.21 12.71
N SER A 1010 -40.24 -3.32 11.80
CA SER A 1010 -38.97 -4.02 12.03
C SER A 1010 -37.93 -3.16 12.76
N ILE A 1011 -38.22 -1.91 13.12
CA ILE A 1011 -37.30 -1.08 13.92
C ILE A 1011 -37.21 -1.60 15.35
N TYR A 1012 -36.00 -1.87 15.82
CA TYR A 1012 -35.73 -2.32 17.18
C TYR A 1012 -34.44 -1.69 17.75
N VAL A 1013 -34.20 -1.94 19.04
CA VAL A 1013 -33.02 -1.47 19.78
C VAL A 1013 -32.12 -2.65 20.13
N VAL A 1014 -30.81 -2.51 19.96
CA VAL A 1014 -29.80 -3.52 20.30
C VAL A 1014 -28.64 -2.91 21.09
N PRO A 1015 -28.17 -3.54 22.20
CA PRO A 1015 -28.81 -4.65 22.89
C PRO A 1015 -30.09 -4.19 23.61
N ASN A 1016 -31.06 -5.09 23.74
CA ASN A 1016 -32.28 -4.85 24.51
C ASN A 1016 -32.70 -6.13 25.27
N PRO A 1017 -32.48 -6.20 26.61
CA PRO A 1017 -31.98 -5.12 27.47
C PRO A 1017 -30.48 -4.85 27.28
N TYR A 1018 -30.06 -3.61 27.53
CA TYR A 1018 -28.67 -3.27 27.80
C TYR A 1018 -28.31 -3.67 29.23
N VAL A 1019 -27.22 -4.42 29.43
CA VAL A 1019 -26.84 -4.98 30.74
C VAL A 1019 -25.39 -4.65 31.07
N VAL A 1020 -25.16 -3.58 31.84
CA VAL A 1020 -23.86 -3.06 32.31
C VAL A 1020 -22.89 -2.61 31.21
N THR A 1021 -22.64 -3.46 30.22
CA THR A 1021 -21.69 -3.32 29.11
C THR A 1021 -22.30 -3.90 27.84
N ASN A 1022 -21.77 -3.50 26.70
CA ASN A 1022 -22.10 -4.04 25.38
C ASN A 1022 -20.81 -4.38 24.63
N VAL A 1023 -20.80 -5.48 23.86
CA VAL A 1023 -19.63 -5.90 23.07
C VAL A 1023 -19.24 -4.86 22.02
N LEU A 1024 -20.20 -4.04 21.57
CA LEU A 1024 -19.99 -2.94 20.62
C LEU A 1024 -19.32 -1.70 21.24
N GLU A 1025 -19.09 -1.70 22.55
CA GLU A 1025 -18.35 -0.63 23.24
C GLU A 1025 -16.85 -0.83 22.95
N GLN A 1026 -16.31 -0.06 22.00
CA GLN A 1026 -14.88 -0.08 21.69
C GLN A 1026 -14.04 0.30 22.92
N LEU A 1027 -12.88 -0.34 23.06
CA LEU A 1027 -11.83 0.14 23.95
C LEU A 1027 -11.25 1.43 23.36
N ASP A 1028 -10.82 2.35 24.23
CA ASP A 1028 -10.08 3.53 23.79
C ASP A 1028 -8.75 3.07 23.15
N LEU A 1029 -8.53 3.46 21.89
CA LEU A 1029 -7.35 3.09 21.11
C LEU A 1029 -6.05 3.69 21.68
N GLN A 1030 -6.14 4.78 22.46
CA GLN A 1030 -4.97 5.41 23.11
C GLN A 1030 -4.76 4.92 24.54
N ASN A 1031 -5.81 4.47 25.21
CA ASN A 1031 -5.74 4.00 26.59
C ASN A 1031 -6.57 2.71 26.74
N PRO A 1032 -5.96 1.53 26.56
CA PRO A 1032 -6.65 0.25 26.68
C PRO A 1032 -7.34 0.02 28.04
N MET A 1033 -7.02 0.84 29.06
CA MET A 1033 -7.68 0.83 30.36
C MET A 1033 -9.06 1.50 30.38
N ASP A 1034 -9.32 2.46 29.50
CA ASP A 1034 -10.60 3.17 29.43
C ASP A 1034 -11.53 2.50 28.43
N ARG A 1035 -12.70 2.09 28.93
CA ARG A 1035 -13.78 1.58 28.08
C ARG A 1035 -14.47 2.78 27.45
N GLY A 1036 -14.71 2.70 26.14
CA GLY A 1036 -15.44 3.71 25.40
C GLY A 1036 -16.85 3.98 25.98
N PRO A 1037 -17.53 5.03 25.49
CA PRO A 1037 -18.86 5.39 25.96
C PRO A 1037 -19.84 4.23 25.77
N ARG A 1038 -20.84 4.15 26.68
CA ARG A 1038 -21.84 3.08 26.65
C ARG A 1038 -22.74 3.22 25.43
N LYS A 1039 -22.94 2.17 24.65
CA LYS A 1039 -23.70 2.29 23.39
C LYS A 1039 -24.91 1.36 23.30
N ILE A 1040 -26.03 1.91 22.84
CA ILE A 1040 -27.13 1.16 22.21
C ILE A 1040 -27.36 1.67 20.78
N TYR A 1041 -27.94 0.84 19.94
CA TYR A 1041 -28.27 1.16 18.56
C TYR A 1041 -29.75 1.01 18.30
N PHE A 1042 -30.34 1.97 17.60
CA PHE A 1042 -31.61 1.82 16.89
C PHE A 1042 -31.28 1.28 15.50
N THR A 1043 -31.95 0.21 15.07
CA THR A 1043 -31.64 -0.52 13.83
C THR A 1043 -32.88 -0.64 12.94
N ASN A 1044 -32.69 -0.90 11.65
CA ASN A 1044 -33.74 -0.93 10.61
C ASN A 1044 -34.43 0.43 10.42
N LEU A 1045 -33.71 1.52 10.58
CA LEU A 1045 -34.24 2.86 10.38
C LEU A 1045 -34.47 3.17 8.88
N PRO A 1046 -35.46 4.01 8.57
CA PRO A 1046 -35.55 4.70 7.28
C PRO A 1046 -34.34 5.62 7.08
N LYS A 1047 -34.06 6.01 5.82
CA LYS A 1047 -32.95 6.94 5.47
C LYS A 1047 -32.95 8.23 6.30
N GLU A 1048 -34.15 8.76 6.59
CA GLU A 1048 -34.36 9.98 7.36
C GLU A 1048 -35.47 9.75 8.41
N CYS A 1049 -35.17 9.96 9.69
CA CYS A 1049 -36.16 9.97 10.76
C CYS A 1049 -35.68 10.67 12.04
N THR A 1050 -36.62 11.06 12.90
CA THR A 1050 -36.34 11.59 14.23
C THR A 1050 -36.69 10.55 15.29
N ILE A 1051 -35.74 10.25 16.19
CA ILE A 1051 -35.91 9.28 17.29
C ILE A 1051 -36.03 10.06 18.61
N SER A 1052 -37.21 10.03 19.21
CA SER A 1052 -37.45 10.66 20.52
C SER A 1052 -37.55 9.62 21.62
N ILE A 1053 -36.75 9.78 22.68
CA ILE A 1053 -36.62 8.83 23.79
C ILE A 1053 -37.28 9.40 25.04
N TYR A 1054 -38.15 8.59 25.67
CA TYR A 1054 -38.94 9.00 26.83
C TYR A 1054 -38.81 8.04 28.01
N THR A 1055 -38.97 8.57 29.22
CA THR A 1055 -39.26 7.75 30.40
C THR A 1055 -40.67 7.14 30.29
N VAL A 1056 -40.96 6.10 31.08
CA VAL A 1056 -42.32 5.51 31.15
C VAL A 1056 -43.38 6.51 31.64
N SER A 1057 -42.95 7.60 32.30
CA SER A 1057 -43.81 8.70 32.75
C SER A 1057 -44.10 9.73 31.64
N GLY A 1058 -43.43 9.63 30.49
CA GLY A 1058 -43.57 10.54 29.34
C GLY A 1058 -42.63 11.73 29.34
N ASP A 1059 -41.60 11.76 30.21
CA ASP A 1059 -40.59 12.81 30.19
C ASP A 1059 -39.59 12.56 29.04
N LEU A 1060 -39.31 13.58 28.22
CA LEU A 1060 -38.32 13.51 27.15
C LEU A 1060 -36.91 13.44 27.75
N VAL A 1061 -36.17 12.41 27.37
CA VAL A 1061 -34.80 12.14 27.80
C VAL A 1061 -33.82 12.73 26.79
N GLU A 1062 -34.00 12.39 25.52
CA GLU A 1062 -33.13 12.78 24.40
C GLU A 1062 -33.90 12.72 23.07
N THR A 1063 -33.44 13.49 22.09
CA THR A 1063 -33.88 13.39 20.68
C THR A 1063 -32.66 13.22 19.78
N LEU A 1064 -32.71 12.22 18.89
CA LEU A 1064 -31.67 11.93 17.90
C LEU A 1064 -32.23 12.18 16.51
N GLU A 1065 -31.46 12.84 15.65
CA GLU A 1065 -31.79 13.00 14.24
C GLU A 1065 -30.98 12.01 13.44
N HIS A 1066 -31.65 11.13 12.70
CA HIS A 1066 -31.01 10.15 11.84
C HIS A 1066 -31.16 10.59 10.38
N ASN A 1067 -30.04 10.82 9.73
CA ASN A 1067 -29.94 11.14 8.31
C ASN A 1067 -28.69 10.45 7.76
N SER A 1068 -28.89 9.33 7.07
CA SER A 1068 -27.82 8.46 6.59
C SER A 1068 -27.97 8.16 5.10
N ASP A 1069 -27.00 7.47 4.51
CA ASP A 1069 -27.13 6.87 3.19
C ASP A 1069 -27.95 5.57 3.22
N ILE A 1070 -28.33 5.08 2.05
CA ILE A 1070 -29.21 3.90 1.91
C ILE A 1070 -28.57 2.59 2.43
N GLU A 1071 -27.24 2.60 2.58
CA GLU A 1071 -26.41 1.52 3.11
C GLU A 1071 -26.55 1.35 4.62
N ASN A 1072 -26.83 2.43 5.35
CA ASN A 1072 -26.82 2.44 6.80
C ASN A 1072 -28.22 2.76 7.35
N SER A 1073 -28.74 1.88 8.21
CA SER A 1073 -30.02 2.07 8.91
C SER A 1073 -29.89 2.07 10.43
N GLN A 1074 -28.70 2.36 10.93
CA GLN A 1074 -28.40 2.35 12.35
C GLN A 1074 -28.10 3.75 12.88
N GLU A 1075 -28.61 4.02 14.08
CA GLU A 1075 -28.29 5.23 14.85
C GLU A 1075 -27.89 4.83 16.26
N HIS A 1076 -26.78 5.38 16.76
CA HIS A 1076 -26.27 5.03 18.08
C HIS A 1076 -26.64 6.08 19.13
N TRP A 1077 -26.68 5.66 20.40
CA TRP A 1077 -26.90 6.56 21.52
C TRP A 1077 -26.07 6.16 22.73
N ASP A 1078 -25.39 7.15 23.31
CA ASP A 1078 -24.43 6.97 24.40
C ASP A 1078 -25.05 6.76 25.79
N LEU A 1079 -26.36 6.49 25.83
CA LEU A 1079 -27.15 6.37 27.06
C LEU A 1079 -26.96 7.59 27.98
N THR A 1080 -26.98 8.79 27.41
CA THR A 1080 -26.93 10.07 28.11
C THR A 1080 -28.22 10.87 27.92
N THR A 1081 -28.60 11.67 28.91
CA THR A 1081 -29.68 12.65 28.73
C THR A 1081 -29.20 13.84 27.89
N LYS A 1082 -30.12 14.69 27.41
CA LYS A 1082 -29.83 15.96 26.71
C LYS A 1082 -28.87 16.93 27.42
N ASP A 1083 -28.65 16.72 28.71
CA ASP A 1083 -27.76 17.52 29.55
C ASP A 1083 -26.41 16.79 29.79
N ASN A 1084 -26.12 15.74 29.00
CA ASN A 1084 -24.96 14.84 29.07
C ASN A 1084 -24.78 14.12 30.43
N PHE A 1085 -25.87 13.81 31.13
CA PHE A 1085 -25.81 12.97 32.33
C PHE A 1085 -26.03 11.49 31.99
N PRO A 1086 -25.29 10.55 32.61
CA PRO A 1086 -25.53 9.12 32.45
C PRO A 1086 -26.97 8.73 32.78
N LEU A 1087 -27.57 7.90 31.93
CA LEU A 1087 -28.95 7.44 32.09
C LEU A 1087 -29.12 6.56 33.32
N ALA A 1088 -30.27 6.69 33.98
CA ALA A 1088 -30.65 5.79 35.08
C ALA A 1088 -31.06 4.41 34.56
N TYR A 1089 -30.86 3.37 35.37
CA TYR A 1089 -31.36 2.03 35.06
C TYR A 1089 -32.89 2.01 35.10
N GLY A 1090 -33.53 1.45 34.08
CA GLY A 1090 -34.98 1.49 33.93
C GLY A 1090 -35.47 1.04 32.56
N VAL A 1091 -36.79 1.16 32.35
CA VAL A 1091 -37.43 0.94 31.04
C VAL A 1091 -37.72 2.29 30.41
N TYR A 1092 -37.48 2.39 29.10
CA TYR A 1092 -37.64 3.59 28.30
C TYR A 1092 -38.50 3.27 27.07
N LEU A 1093 -39.16 4.31 26.55
CA LEU A 1093 -39.93 4.26 25.32
C LEU A 1093 -39.18 5.05 24.24
N TYR A 1094 -39.25 4.59 23.00
CA TYR A 1094 -38.78 5.38 21.86
C TYR A 1094 -39.90 5.55 20.84
N HIS A 1095 -39.89 6.70 20.19
CA HIS A 1095 -40.78 7.07 19.09
C HIS A 1095 -39.91 7.44 17.90
N VAL A 1096 -40.12 6.77 16.77
CA VAL A 1096 -39.49 7.11 15.49
C VAL A 1096 -40.54 7.76 14.61
N ASP A 1097 -40.27 8.97 14.15
CA ASP A 1097 -41.09 9.70 13.18
C ASP A 1097 -40.31 9.84 11.88
N ALA A 1098 -40.81 9.23 10.80
CA ALA A 1098 -40.16 9.21 9.50
C ALA A 1098 -40.99 10.00 8.47
N PRO A 1099 -40.52 11.19 8.04
CA PRO A 1099 -41.29 12.10 7.19
C PRO A 1099 -41.81 11.46 5.89
N GLY A 1100 -43.14 11.35 5.79
CA GLY A 1100 -43.82 10.81 4.61
C GLY A 1100 -43.77 9.28 4.48
N ILE A 1101 -43.29 8.56 5.50
CA ILE A 1101 -43.20 7.09 5.55
C ILE A 1101 -44.12 6.54 6.64
N GLY A 1102 -44.09 7.14 7.84
CA GLY A 1102 -44.94 6.77 8.99
C GLY A 1102 -44.22 6.90 10.33
N GLU A 1103 -44.84 6.37 11.38
CA GLU A 1103 -44.33 6.45 12.75
C GLU A 1103 -44.24 5.06 13.41
N LYS A 1104 -43.28 4.88 14.32
CA LYS A 1104 -43.09 3.65 15.11
C LYS A 1104 -42.90 3.97 16.59
N LEU A 1105 -43.56 3.19 17.45
CA LEU A 1105 -43.32 3.21 18.90
C LEU A 1105 -42.72 1.88 19.36
N GLY A 1106 -41.74 1.95 20.26
CA GLY A 1106 -41.15 0.78 20.89
C GLY A 1106 -40.63 1.05 22.29
N ARG A 1107 -39.92 0.07 22.87
CA ARG A 1107 -39.39 0.13 24.23
C ARG A 1107 -38.07 -0.62 24.38
N PHE A 1108 -37.23 -0.17 25.29
CA PHE A 1108 -36.01 -0.87 25.69
C PHE A 1108 -35.76 -0.76 27.20
N ALA A 1109 -34.86 -1.58 27.73
CA ALA A 1109 -34.50 -1.58 29.14
C ALA A 1109 -32.98 -1.47 29.35
N VAL A 1110 -32.59 -0.77 30.40
CA VAL A 1110 -31.20 -0.57 30.83
C VAL A 1110 -31.06 -1.12 32.25
N ILE A 1111 -30.18 -2.11 32.42
CA ILE A 1111 -30.03 -2.91 33.64
C ILE A 1111 -28.60 -2.79 34.17
N LYS A 1112 -28.48 -2.82 35.51
CA LYS A 1112 -27.21 -2.84 36.25
C LYS A 1112 -26.85 -4.25 36.69
#